data_AF-A0A9E0LFA1-F1
#
_entry.id   AF-A0A9E0LFA1-F1
#
_cell.length_a   1.000
_cell.length_b   1.000
_cell.length_c   1.000
_cell.angle_alpha   90.00
_cell.angle_beta   90.00
_cell.angle_gamma   90.00
#
_symmetry.space_group_name_H-M   'P 1'
#
loop_
_entity.id
_entity.type
_entity.pdbx_description
1 polymer ?
#
loop_
_entity_poly.entity_id
_entity_poly.type
_entity_poly.pdbx_seq_one_letter_code
_entity_poly.pdbx_strand_id
1 'polypeptide(L)'
;MATSIHDDFSRTPVSSGNLRPWWYLLVIEIGVMISIPIFVFGGQLGLGLSFQDLVLSTFSGAAILGVIGALTARLGAVLRCTTALIARITFGSKGASCIAFVLTMGMTAWWGVQTEMFANAVLHLAQQVFHVSLNREVLILVGGVAMITTAALGIRAIGRLSYLAVPLLTGGLVYALSSLAEPGQLADLLQYRPAANATLGFGAAAAMVTGGFVVGASMNPDYSRFARTTKHALAYSIIDYALVYPALLVACGSIAIHFRSNDIMIHLVPTGLTWLIFVMMMFATWAANDCNLYSSSLSLAAILPKWQRSHLAIAAGIVGIVLAELHVVDHMVSFLTLLGILIAPISGIFVINACRRKEPMQEVELEQVPNWRIAPLLAWLCGAAVGFIATPREALGLGLVQLTTVPTLDSIIAASIVMVLFLTIGKSKKSAGVAICLVSLLGMLSASDFVCPAALAQAKSQAPVQAKAQVQASKQAQPQALRAVPTFWPPVVGRTYPEIELCDLTGKKVKLSSYAGRVILLEPIGMSCPACQAFVGGEKKGGINGVTPQGGTSSLESYLAAAGVSPTDTRVVHVQLLLYGPNLGVPTLAEAQAWAKHFDFGRRSNEVLLVGDQRYINQHSYDMIPGMQLIDKNFVLVCDATGHNPRSSLFGELIPSVSKLLR
;
A
#
# COMPACT_ATOMS: atom_id res chain seq x y z
N MET A 1 22.74 -4.01 -0.05
CA MET A 1 21.81 -3.15 -0.82
C MET A 1 20.89 -2.52 0.22
N ALA A 2 21.18 -1.29 0.65
CA ALA A 2 20.40 -0.60 1.67
C ALA A 2 18.99 -0.29 1.14
N THR A 3 17.95 -0.79 1.81
CA THR A 3 16.56 -0.38 1.57
C THR A 3 16.42 1.07 2.01
N SER A 4 16.19 1.97 1.05
CA SER A 4 15.94 3.37 1.32
C SER A 4 14.71 3.54 2.21
N ILE A 5 14.74 4.56 3.07
CA ILE A 5 13.80 5.02 4.13
C ILE A 5 12.32 5.24 3.67
N HIS A 6 11.92 4.77 2.48
CA HIS A 6 10.63 5.01 1.84
C HIS A 6 9.99 3.78 1.19
N ASP A 7 10.30 2.55 1.65
CA ASP A 7 9.85 1.36 0.93
C ASP A 7 8.33 1.09 1.01
N ASP A 8 7.54 1.79 1.85
CA ASP A 8 6.06 1.65 1.97
C ASP A 8 5.54 0.19 1.91
N PHE A 9 6.28 -0.75 2.51
CA PHE A 9 6.01 -2.19 2.43
C PHE A 9 5.90 -2.72 0.98
N SER A 10 6.65 -2.18 0.03
CA SER A 10 6.52 -2.50 -1.41
C SER A 10 6.82 -3.98 -1.71
N ARG A 11 7.70 -4.57 -0.90
CA ARG A 11 8.26 -5.92 -1.07
C ARG A 11 7.89 -6.90 0.03
N THR A 12 7.23 -6.44 1.10
CA THR A 12 6.88 -7.27 2.27
C THR A 12 5.42 -7.05 2.68
N PRO A 13 4.81 -8.01 3.38
CA PRO A 13 3.46 -7.81 3.93
C PRO A 13 3.40 -6.69 4.97
N VAL A 14 2.26 -5.99 5.05
CA VAL A 14 2.04 -4.90 6.01
C VAL A 14 1.98 -5.43 7.44
N SER A 15 2.72 -4.79 8.36
CA SER A 15 2.70 -5.12 9.79
C SER A 15 1.45 -4.61 10.52
N SER A 16 1.04 -5.29 11.59
CA SER A 16 -0.20 -5.01 12.34
C SER A 16 -0.29 -3.60 12.93
N GLY A 17 0.83 -2.96 13.23
CA GLY A 17 0.90 -1.59 13.75
C GLY A 17 0.52 -0.50 12.73
N ASN A 18 0.50 -0.82 11.44
CA ASN A 18 0.22 0.14 10.36
C ASN A 18 -1.23 0.07 9.84
N LEU A 19 -2.10 -0.69 10.53
CA LEU A 19 -3.47 -0.92 10.07
C LEU A 19 -4.42 0.26 10.33
N ARG A 20 -5.18 0.63 9.31
CA ARG A 20 -6.07 1.78 9.24
C ARG A 20 -7.57 1.38 9.20
N PRO A 21 -8.46 2.20 9.77
CA PRO A 21 -9.91 1.96 9.70
C PRO A 21 -10.46 2.21 8.28
N TRP A 22 -11.66 1.71 7.98
CA TRP A 22 -12.27 1.79 6.64
C TRP A 22 -12.45 3.24 6.16
N TRP A 23 -12.88 4.15 7.04
CA TRP A 23 -13.12 5.55 6.68
C TRP A 23 -11.83 6.27 6.28
N TYR A 24 -10.69 5.87 6.83
CA TYR A 24 -9.40 6.46 6.48
C TYR A 24 -9.02 6.11 5.03
N LEU A 25 -9.21 4.84 4.65
CA LEU A 25 -8.98 4.38 3.28
C LEU A 25 -9.99 5.01 2.31
N LEU A 26 -11.27 5.10 2.71
CA LEU A 26 -12.32 5.72 1.91
C LEU A 26 -12.00 7.18 1.57
N VAL A 27 -11.59 7.99 2.55
CA VAL A 27 -11.27 9.41 2.33
C VAL A 27 -10.09 9.58 1.36
N ILE A 28 -9.12 8.66 1.39
CA ILE A 28 -7.99 8.68 0.45
C ILE A 28 -8.49 8.41 -0.98
N GLU A 29 -9.27 7.35 -1.18
CA GLU A 29 -9.79 6.97 -2.50
C GLU A 29 -10.71 8.06 -3.09
N ILE A 30 -11.64 8.58 -2.28
CA ILE A 30 -12.50 9.72 -2.68
C ILE A 30 -11.65 10.94 -3.06
N GLY A 31 -10.56 11.20 -2.33
CA GLY A 31 -9.65 12.29 -2.63
C GLY A 31 -8.93 12.13 -3.98
N VAL A 32 -8.63 10.90 -4.39
CA VAL A 32 -8.08 10.60 -5.72
C VAL A 32 -9.15 10.78 -6.81
N MET A 33 -10.40 10.42 -6.52
CA MET A 33 -11.51 10.50 -7.48
C MET A 33 -11.94 11.92 -7.81
N ILE A 34 -11.93 12.84 -6.84
CA ILE A 34 -12.34 14.24 -7.05
C ILE A 34 -11.20 15.00 -7.75
N SER A 35 -11.12 14.81 -9.06
CA SER A 35 -10.16 15.42 -9.98
C SER A 35 -10.80 15.67 -11.36
N ILE A 36 -10.15 16.39 -12.28
CA ILE A 36 -10.73 16.75 -13.59
C ILE A 36 -11.40 15.57 -14.33
N PRO A 37 -10.82 14.35 -14.38
CA PRO A 37 -11.42 13.24 -15.11
C PRO A 37 -12.87 12.91 -14.73
N ILE A 38 -13.24 12.98 -13.43
CA ILE A 38 -14.61 12.64 -13.02
C ILE A 38 -15.63 13.61 -13.63
N PHE A 39 -15.24 14.89 -13.75
CA PHE A 39 -16.09 15.93 -14.31
C PHE A 39 -16.23 15.78 -15.82
N VAL A 40 -15.10 15.53 -16.52
CA VAL A 40 -15.08 15.32 -17.97
C VAL A 40 -15.89 14.08 -18.34
N PHE A 41 -15.69 12.95 -17.63
CA PHE A 41 -16.41 11.71 -17.93
C PHE A 41 -17.89 11.79 -17.59
N GLY A 42 -18.22 12.37 -16.44
CA GLY A 42 -19.62 12.61 -16.09
C GLY A 42 -20.29 13.48 -17.14
N GLY A 43 -19.62 14.53 -17.63
CA GLY A 43 -20.14 15.38 -18.70
C GLY A 43 -20.39 14.65 -20.01
N GLN A 44 -19.42 13.86 -20.47
CA GLN A 44 -19.55 13.05 -21.68
C GLN A 44 -20.69 12.02 -21.58
N LEU A 45 -20.80 11.32 -20.44
CA LEU A 45 -21.90 10.39 -20.18
C LEU A 45 -23.25 11.13 -20.15
N GLY A 46 -23.31 12.29 -19.50
CA GLY A 46 -24.52 13.10 -19.40
C GLY A 46 -25.03 13.56 -20.75
N LEU A 47 -24.17 14.16 -21.59
CA LEU A 47 -24.59 14.63 -22.90
C LEU A 47 -24.84 13.51 -23.91
N GLY A 48 -24.23 12.34 -23.73
CA GLY A 48 -24.37 11.20 -24.63
C GLY A 48 -25.58 10.29 -24.36
N LEU A 49 -26.28 10.45 -23.23
CA LEU A 49 -27.33 9.52 -22.79
C LEU A 49 -28.61 10.25 -22.41
N SER A 50 -29.74 9.52 -22.45
CA SER A 50 -30.93 9.96 -21.71
C SER A 50 -30.62 9.94 -20.21
N PHE A 51 -31.31 10.74 -19.40
CA PHE A 51 -31.06 10.73 -17.94
C PHE A 51 -31.26 9.35 -17.31
N GLN A 52 -32.27 8.60 -17.77
CA GLN A 52 -32.50 7.24 -17.29
C GLN A 52 -31.33 6.30 -17.65
N ASP A 53 -30.84 6.37 -18.90
CA ASP A 53 -29.71 5.56 -19.33
C ASP A 53 -28.41 5.98 -18.65
N LEU A 54 -28.20 7.26 -18.38
CA LEU A 54 -27.09 7.77 -17.57
C LEU A 54 -27.06 7.08 -16.21
N VAL A 55 -28.16 7.10 -15.47
CA VAL A 55 -28.25 6.47 -14.15
C VAL A 55 -28.03 4.97 -14.23
N LEU A 56 -28.77 4.28 -15.10
CA LEU A 56 -28.75 2.82 -15.16
C LEU A 56 -27.40 2.27 -15.66
N SER A 57 -26.83 2.85 -16.70
CA SER A 57 -25.53 2.41 -17.24
C SER A 57 -24.39 2.70 -16.27
N THR A 58 -24.41 3.85 -15.60
CA THR A 58 -23.40 4.25 -14.62
C THR A 58 -23.42 3.35 -13.40
N PHE A 59 -24.59 3.09 -12.81
CA PHE A 59 -24.68 2.15 -11.68
C PHE A 59 -24.39 0.71 -12.09
N SER A 60 -24.72 0.29 -13.32
CA SER A 60 -24.38 -1.04 -13.83
C SER A 60 -22.87 -1.23 -13.99
N GLY A 61 -22.19 -0.27 -14.63
CA GLY A 61 -20.73 -0.31 -14.78
C GLY A 61 -19.99 -0.20 -13.43
N ALA A 62 -20.51 0.61 -12.52
CA ALA A 62 -20.00 0.73 -11.16
C ALA A 62 -20.26 -0.50 -10.30
N ALA A 63 -21.35 -1.24 -10.51
CA ALA A 63 -21.57 -2.51 -9.82
C ALA A 63 -20.51 -3.55 -10.20
N ILE A 64 -20.10 -3.61 -11.47
CA ILE A 64 -18.99 -4.46 -11.94
C ILE A 64 -17.70 -4.05 -11.21
N LEU A 65 -17.39 -2.75 -11.15
CA LEU A 65 -16.24 -2.24 -10.40
C LEU A 65 -16.33 -2.54 -8.90
N GLY A 66 -17.50 -2.39 -8.31
CA GLY A 66 -17.74 -2.67 -6.90
C GLY A 66 -17.44 -4.12 -6.56
N VAL A 67 -17.82 -5.07 -7.42
CA VAL A 67 -17.48 -6.49 -7.26
C VAL A 67 -15.97 -6.71 -7.41
N ILE A 68 -15.35 -6.17 -8.46
CA ILE A 68 -13.89 -6.29 -8.68
C ILE A 68 -13.14 -5.73 -7.48
N GLY A 69 -13.41 -4.47 -7.13
CA GLY A 69 -12.80 -3.74 -6.04
C GLY A 69 -12.99 -4.43 -4.70
N ALA A 70 -14.20 -4.90 -4.38
CA ALA A 70 -14.46 -5.58 -3.11
C ALA A 70 -13.66 -6.89 -2.98
N LEU A 71 -13.62 -7.69 -4.05
CA LEU A 71 -12.91 -8.95 -4.05
C LEU A 71 -11.39 -8.74 -3.95
N THR A 72 -10.82 -7.80 -4.70
CA THR A 72 -9.40 -7.45 -4.61
C THR A 72 -9.08 -6.76 -3.28
N ALA A 73 -9.97 -5.93 -2.74
CA ALA A 73 -9.83 -5.33 -1.40
C ALA A 73 -9.70 -6.42 -0.34
N ARG A 74 -10.58 -7.42 -0.38
CA ARG A 74 -10.50 -8.57 0.51
C ARG A 74 -9.17 -9.30 0.36
N LEU A 75 -8.67 -9.50 -0.86
CA LEU A 75 -7.37 -10.14 -1.07
C LEU A 75 -6.23 -9.37 -0.40
N GLY A 76 -6.14 -8.05 -0.61
CA GLY A 76 -5.09 -7.26 0.04
C GLY A 76 -5.22 -7.30 1.57
N ALA A 77 -6.44 -7.24 2.12
CA ALA A 77 -6.66 -7.31 3.56
C ALA A 77 -6.34 -8.69 4.18
N VAL A 78 -6.56 -9.77 3.45
CA VAL A 78 -6.21 -11.12 3.92
C VAL A 78 -4.73 -11.38 3.76
N LEU A 79 -4.16 -11.15 2.57
CA LEU A 79 -2.79 -11.50 2.24
C LEU A 79 -1.76 -10.51 2.78
N ARG A 80 -2.18 -9.27 3.06
CA ARG A 80 -1.35 -8.13 3.49
C ARG A 80 -0.28 -7.73 2.47
N CYS A 81 -0.42 -8.15 1.23
CA CYS A 81 0.54 -7.95 0.13
C CYS A 81 0.10 -6.84 -0.83
N THR A 82 1.09 -6.25 -1.53
CA THR A 82 0.85 -5.41 -2.71
C THR A 82 0.27 -6.20 -3.87
N THR A 83 -0.31 -5.49 -4.83
CA THR A 83 -0.77 -6.05 -6.11
C THR A 83 0.38 -6.77 -6.84
N ALA A 84 1.60 -6.21 -6.80
CA ALA A 84 2.78 -6.82 -7.40
C ALA A 84 3.14 -8.18 -6.77
N LEU A 85 3.06 -8.30 -5.44
CA LEU A 85 3.29 -9.57 -4.74
C LEU A 85 2.17 -10.58 -5.02
N ILE A 86 0.91 -10.13 -5.12
CA ILE A 86 -0.22 -10.96 -5.53
C ILE A 86 -0.05 -11.45 -6.99
N ALA A 87 0.47 -10.60 -7.87
CA ALA A 87 0.83 -10.99 -9.22
C ALA A 87 1.94 -12.05 -9.21
N ARG A 88 2.98 -11.88 -8.38
CA ARG A 88 4.08 -12.84 -8.23
C ARG A 88 3.59 -14.23 -7.85
N ILE A 89 2.79 -14.35 -6.80
CA ILE A 89 2.24 -15.65 -6.38
C ILE A 89 1.28 -16.26 -7.42
N THR A 90 0.64 -15.43 -8.25
CA THR A 90 -0.39 -15.89 -9.19
C THR A 90 0.23 -16.32 -10.51
N PHE A 91 1.12 -15.53 -11.08
CA PHE A 91 1.67 -15.71 -12.43
C PHE A 91 3.11 -16.25 -12.44
N GLY A 92 3.75 -16.33 -11.27
CA GLY A 92 5.17 -16.68 -11.14
C GLY A 92 6.07 -15.44 -11.11
N SER A 93 7.34 -15.61 -10.77
CA SER A 93 8.29 -14.47 -10.63
C SER A 93 8.49 -13.69 -11.92
N LYS A 94 8.62 -14.36 -13.07
CA LYS A 94 8.74 -13.75 -14.39
C LYS A 94 7.38 -13.44 -15.00
N GLY A 95 6.37 -14.30 -14.79
CA GLY A 95 5.01 -14.05 -15.29
C GLY A 95 4.38 -12.79 -14.69
N ALA A 96 4.67 -12.50 -13.42
CA ALA A 96 4.22 -11.28 -12.77
C ALA A 96 4.83 -10.01 -13.36
N SER A 97 6.01 -10.08 -13.98
CA SER A 97 6.58 -8.94 -14.69
C SER A 97 5.71 -8.51 -15.86
N CYS A 98 5.11 -9.46 -16.60
CA CYS A 98 4.17 -9.14 -17.68
C CYS A 98 2.92 -8.42 -17.14
N ILE A 99 2.36 -8.92 -16.04
CA ILE A 99 1.16 -8.36 -15.42
C ILE A 99 1.45 -6.98 -14.83
N ALA A 100 2.56 -6.84 -14.11
CA ALA A 100 2.99 -5.56 -13.56
C ALA A 100 3.26 -4.55 -14.69
N PHE A 101 3.81 -4.96 -15.83
CA PHE A 101 3.99 -4.07 -16.98
C PHE A 101 2.65 -3.53 -17.52
N VAL A 102 1.63 -4.39 -17.64
CA VAL A 102 0.29 -3.98 -18.08
C VAL A 102 -0.35 -3.01 -17.10
N LEU A 103 -0.26 -3.29 -15.79
CA LEU A 103 -0.78 -2.39 -14.75
C LEU A 103 -0.03 -1.04 -14.71
N THR A 104 1.30 -1.07 -14.84
CA THR A 104 2.14 0.12 -14.99
C THR A 104 1.70 0.94 -16.20
N MET A 105 1.54 0.32 -17.36
CA MET A 105 1.12 1.04 -18.57
C MET A 105 -0.28 1.65 -18.41
N GLY A 106 -1.20 0.96 -17.72
CA GLY A 106 -2.51 1.52 -17.38
C GLY A 106 -2.40 2.78 -16.53
N MET A 107 -1.59 2.75 -15.47
CA MET A 107 -1.37 3.92 -14.60
C MET A 107 -0.60 5.05 -15.30
N THR A 108 0.38 4.71 -16.14
CA THR A 108 1.11 5.69 -16.96
C THR A 108 0.22 6.36 -18.00
N ALA A 109 -0.69 5.59 -18.63
CA ALA A 109 -1.64 6.15 -19.58
C ALA A 109 -2.64 7.07 -18.89
N TRP A 110 -3.15 6.68 -17.72
CA TRP A 110 -3.96 7.55 -16.85
C TRP A 110 -3.21 8.83 -16.46
N TRP A 111 -1.92 8.69 -16.16
CA TRP A 111 -1.09 9.83 -15.85
C TRP A 111 -0.97 10.81 -17.03
N GLY A 112 -0.78 10.29 -18.24
CA GLY A 112 -0.74 11.08 -19.47
C GLY A 112 -2.06 11.79 -19.73
N VAL A 113 -3.18 11.07 -19.72
CA VAL A 113 -4.54 11.60 -19.89
C VAL A 113 -4.83 12.72 -18.90
N GLN A 114 -4.49 12.53 -17.62
CA GLN A 114 -4.74 13.52 -16.59
C GLN A 114 -3.80 14.73 -16.70
N THR A 115 -2.59 14.55 -17.22
CA THR A 115 -1.67 15.65 -17.57
C THR A 115 -2.21 16.49 -18.72
N GLU A 116 -2.76 15.85 -19.75
CA GLU A 116 -3.42 16.52 -20.87
C GLU A 116 -4.63 17.34 -20.38
N MET A 117 -5.50 16.72 -19.58
CA MET A 117 -6.65 17.40 -18.99
C MET A 117 -6.26 18.58 -18.10
N PHE A 118 -5.17 18.45 -17.33
CA PHE A 118 -4.61 19.53 -16.55
C PHE A 118 -4.16 20.69 -17.44
N ALA A 119 -3.40 20.41 -18.52
CA ALA A 119 -2.93 21.44 -19.44
C ALA A 119 -4.09 22.16 -20.13
N ASN A 120 -5.13 21.42 -20.55
CA ASN A 120 -6.34 22.00 -21.14
C ASN A 120 -7.08 22.91 -20.16
N ALA A 121 -7.17 22.53 -18.87
CA ALA A 121 -7.77 23.37 -17.83
C ALA A 121 -6.96 24.66 -17.60
N VAL A 122 -5.62 24.58 -17.60
CA VAL A 122 -4.73 25.76 -17.50
C VAL A 122 -4.93 26.69 -18.70
N LEU A 123 -5.00 26.14 -19.90
CA LEU A 123 -5.20 26.90 -21.12
C LEU A 123 -6.55 27.63 -21.11
N HIS A 124 -7.62 26.93 -20.70
CA HIS A 124 -8.94 27.52 -20.56
C HIS A 124 -8.96 28.65 -19.52
N LEU A 125 -8.34 28.44 -18.35
CA LEU A 125 -8.22 29.47 -17.31
C LEU A 125 -7.45 30.70 -17.83
N ALA A 126 -6.30 30.48 -18.47
CA ALA A 126 -5.47 31.54 -19.04
C ALA A 126 -6.23 32.37 -20.07
N GLN A 127 -7.01 31.73 -20.93
CA GLN A 127 -7.77 32.40 -21.97
C GLN A 127 -9.02 33.12 -21.42
N GLN A 128 -9.79 32.49 -20.54
CA GLN A 128 -11.06 33.03 -20.06
C GLN A 128 -10.88 34.12 -19.00
N VAL A 129 -9.89 33.99 -18.12
CA VAL A 129 -9.70 34.90 -16.98
C VAL A 129 -8.62 35.93 -17.25
N PHE A 130 -7.51 35.51 -17.86
CA PHE A 130 -6.36 36.38 -18.08
C PHE A 130 -6.24 36.88 -19.52
N HIS A 131 -7.08 36.39 -20.44
CA HIS A 131 -7.04 36.68 -21.87
C HIS A 131 -5.66 36.42 -22.51
N VAL A 132 -4.94 35.43 -22.00
CA VAL A 132 -3.62 35.00 -22.50
C VAL A 132 -3.76 33.73 -23.33
N SER A 133 -3.23 33.75 -24.56
CA SER A 133 -3.08 32.55 -25.38
C SER A 133 -1.79 31.81 -25.03
N LEU A 134 -1.92 30.58 -24.57
CA LEU A 134 -0.79 29.69 -24.27
C LEU A 134 -0.74 28.55 -25.30
N ASN A 135 0.45 27.99 -25.54
CA ASN A 135 0.62 26.82 -26.39
C ASN A 135 0.36 25.54 -25.57
N ARG A 136 -0.52 24.66 -26.08
CA ARG A 136 -0.96 23.44 -25.39
C ARG A 136 0.19 22.45 -25.21
N GLU A 137 0.98 22.22 -26.25
CA GLU A 137 2.09 21.24 -26.25
C GLU A 137 3.16 21.66 -25.21
N VAL A 138 3.48 22.95 -25.15
CA VAL A 138 4.39 23.50 -24.14
C VAL A 138 3.82 23.35 -22.73
N LEU A 139 2.51 23.53 -22.54
CA LEU A 139 1.87 23.34 -21.24
C LEU A 139 1.88 21.88 -20.78
N ILE A 140 1.63 20.93 -21.69
CA ILE A 140 1.74 19.50 -21.40
C ILE A 140 3.17 19.15 -21.01
N LEU A 141 4.17 19.63 -21.76
CA LEU A 141 5.57 19.38 -21.46
C LEU A 141 5.98 19.98 -20.10
N VAL A 142 5.72 21.26 -19.88
CA VAL A 142 6.14 21.96 -18.64
C VAL A 142 5.37 21.45 -17.43
N GLY A 143 4.05 21.31 -17.54
CA GLY A 143 3.20 20.76 -16.48
C GLY A 143 3.56 19.32 -16.15
N GLY A 144 3.77 18.49 -17.17
CA GLY A 144 4.21 17.10 -17.03
C GLY A 144 5.57 17.00 -16.35
N VAL A 145 6.58 17.77 -16.77
CA VAL A 145 7.91 17.80 -16.14
C VAL A 145 7.82 18.24 -14.68
N ALA A 146 7.00 19.24 -14.37
CA ALA A 146 6.79 19.69 -12.99
C ALA A 146 6.14 18.59 -12.14
N MET A 147 5.09 17.93 -12.65
CA MET A 147 4.42 16.80 -11.98
C MET A 147 5.35 15.59 -11.78
N ILE A 148 6.18 15.26 -12.77
CA ILE A 148 7.22 14.22 -12.64
C ILE A 148 8.18 14.57 -11.51
N THR A 149 8.62 15.83 -11.45
CA THR A 149 9.57 16.31 -10.45
C THR A 149 8.98 16.17 -9.05
N THR A 150 7.72 16.55 -8.84
CA THR A 150 7.09 16.39 -7.52
C THR A 150 6.94 14.92 -7.11
N ALA A 151 6.58 14.04 -8.05
CA ALA A 151 6.43 12.60 -7.81
C ALA A 151 7.77 11.90 -7.54
N ALA A 152 8.83 12.30 -8.26
CA ALA A 152 10.18 11.77 -8.10
C ALA A 152 10.83 12.23 -6.79
N LEU A 153 10.57 13.48 -6.37
CA LEU A 153 11.11 14.06 -5.13
C LEU A 153 10.27 13.72 -3.88
N GLY A 154 9.06 13.16 -4.03
CA GLY A 154 8.21 12.74 -2.92
C GLY A 154 7.74 13.90 -2.04
N ILE A 155 7.46 15.06 -2.65
CA ILE A 155 7.16 16.29 -1.92
C ILE A 155 5.81 16.16 -1.18
N ARG A 156 5.86 16.01 0.15
CA ARG A 156 4.70 15.90 1.07
C ARG A 156 3.73 17.09 1.03
N ALA A 157 4.07 18.17 0.33
CA ALA A 157 3.26 19.39 0.27
C ALA A 157 1.94 19.19 -0.49
N ILE A 158 1.91 18.30 -1.48
CA ILE A 158 0.74 18.07 -2.34
C ILE A 158 -0.46 17.54 -1.53
N GLY A 159 -0.21 16.60 -0.61
CA GLY A 159 -1.28 16.03 0.22
C GLY A 159 -1.99 17.04 1.15
N ARG A 160 -1.35 18.16 1.50
CA ARG A 160 -1.99 19.19 2.34
C ARG A 160 -3.02 20.02 1.57
N LEU A 161 -2.82 20.18 0.27
CA LEU A 161 -3.68 21.01 -0.58
C LEU A 161 -4.96 20.27 -0.97
N SER A 162 -4.89 18.94 -1.12
CA SER A 162 -6.06 18.07 -1.33
C SER A 162 -7.08 18.15 -0.20
N TYR A 163 -6.65 18.39 1.05
CA TYR A 163 -7.57 18.56 2.20
C TYR A 163 -8.49 19.77 2.06
N LEU A 164 -8.07 20.80 1.31
CA LEU A 164 -8.89 21.96 1.02
C LEU A 164 -9.66 21.80 -0.30
N ALA A 165 -9.00 21.27 -1.33
CA ALA A 165 -9.58 21.16 -2.66
C ALA A 165 -10.79 20.22 -2.71
N VAL A 166 -10.74 19.08 -2.02
CA VAL A 166 -11.81 18.07 -2.03
C VAL A 166 -13.14 18.64 -1.48
N PRO A 167 -13.21 19.22 -0.26
CA PRO A 167 -14.43 19.83 0.25
C PRO A 167 -14.98 20.95 -0.63
N LEU A 168 -14.10 21.78 -1.22
CA LEU A 168 -14.52 22.88 -2.10
C LEU A 168 -15.14 22.36 -3.40
N LEU A 169 -14.54 21.36 -4.02
CA LEU A 169 -15.08 20.75 -5.24
C LEU A 169 -16.39 20.01 -4.96
N THR A 170 -16.50 19.32 -3.82
CA THR A 170 -17.79 18.74 -3.38
C THR A 170 -18.84 19.81 -3.14
N GLY A 171 -18.49 20.91 -2.47
CA GLY A 171 -19.40 22.04 -2.26
C GLY A 171 -19.84 22.69 -3.57
N GLY A 172 -18.93 22.83 -4.54
CA GLY A 172 -19.24 23.34 -5.87
C GLY A 172 -20.18 22.42 -6.65
N LEU A 173 -20.03 21.09 -6.51
CA LEU A 173 -20.95 20.13 -7.09
C LEU A 173 -22.37 20.27 -6.50
N VAL A 174 -22.46 20.42 -5.17
CA VAL A 174 -23.74 20.66 -4.49
C VAL A 174 -24.37 21.99 -4.93
N TYR A 175 -23.56 23.05 -5.07
CA TYR A 175 -24.02 24.34 -5.58
C TYR A 175 -24.57 24.21 -7.01
N ALA A 176 -23.84 23.61 -7.94
CA ALA A 176 -24.30 23.42 -9.31
C ALA A 176 -25.55 22.54 -9.39
N LEU A 177 -25.67 21.51 -8.55
CA LEU A 177 -26.89 20.69 -8.49
C LEU A 177 -28.08 21.45 -7.91
N SER A 178 -27.85 22.46 -7.06
CA SER A 178 -28.94 23.24 -6.45
C SER A 178 -29.74 24.05 -7.48
N SER A 179 -29.15 24.40 -8.65
CA SER A 179 -29.88 25.07 -9.72
C SER A 179 -30.96 24.18 -10.36
N LEU A 180 -30.88 22.86 -10.21
CA LEU A 180 -31.94 21.93 -10.64
C LEU A 180 -33.22 22.04 -9.80
N ALA A 181 -33.16 22.69 -8.63
CA ALA A 181 -34.33 22.93 -7.80
C ALA A 181 -35.22 24.08 -8.35
N GLU A 182 -34.73 24.84 -9.34
CA GLU A 182 -35.52 25.87 -9.99
C GLU A 182 -36.71 25.25 -10.79
N PRO A 183 -37.87 25.94 -10.84
CA PRO A 183 -39.05 25.41 -11.51
C PRO A 183 -38.79 24.99 -12.97
N GLY A 184 -39.15 23.74 -13.31
CA GLY A 184 -39.00 23.20 -14.67
C GLY A 184 -37.66 22.50 -14.95
N GLN A 185 -36.58 22.85 -14.25
CA GLN A 185 -35.24 22.32 -14.56
C GLN A 185 -35.11 20.81 -14.35
N LEU A 186 -35.71 20.29 -13.28
CA LEU A 186 -35.75 18.84 -13.05
C LEU A 186 -36.54 18.11 -14.14
N ALA A 187 -37.63 18.70 -14.65
CA ALA A 187 -38.41 18.10 -15.71
C ALA A 187 -37.60 18.05 -17.03
N ASP A 188 -36.89 19.13 -17.36
CA ASP A 188 -36.01 19.21 -18.53
C ASP A 188 -34.86 18.19 -18.48
N LEU A 189 -34.29 17.98 -17.29
CA LEU A 189 -33.29 16.93 -17.05
C LEU A 189 -33.87 15.54 -17.34
N LEU A 190 -35.04 15.21 -16.77
CA LEU A 190 -35.68 13.90 -16.93
C LEU A 190 -36.13 13.64 -18.38
N GLN A 191 -36.51 14.69 -19.11
CA GLN A 191 -36.95 14.61 -20.50
C GLN A 191 -35.81 14.72 -21.52
N TYR A 192 -34.59 14.99 -21.08
CA TYR A 192 -33.46 15.13 -21.98
C TYR A 192 -33.26 13.91 -22.88
N ARG A 193 -33.00 14.18 -24.17
CA ARG A 193 -32.57 13.19 -25.14
C ARG A 193 -31.31 13.69 -25.85
N PRO A 194 -30.27 12.86 -25.98
CA PRO A 194 -29.08 13.22 -26.73
C PRO A 194 -29.41 13.39 -28.21
N ALA A 195 -28.61 14.20 -28.91
CA ALA A 195 -28.70 14.29 -30.36
C ALA A 195 -28.34 12.93 -31.00
N ALA A 196 -28.99 12.58 -32.12
CA ALA A 196 -28.85 11.24 -32.72
C ALA A 196 -27.38 10.87 -33.05
N ASN A 197 -26.56 11.86 -33.42
CA ASN A 197 -25.13 11.71 -33.71
C ASN A 197 -24.21 11.72 -32.48
N ALA A 198 -24.75 12.02 -31.29
CA ALA A 198 -24.04 12.07 -30.02
C ALA A 198 -24.49 10.94 -29.05
N THR A 199 -25.40 10.07 -29.48
CA THR A 199 -25.94 8.99 -28.64
C THR A 199 -24.86 7.94 -28.34
N LEU A 200 -24.60 7.73 -27.05
CA LEU A 200 -23.74 6.66 -26.57
C LEU A 200 -24.58 5.40 -26.29
N GLY A 201 -24.11 4.23 -26.73
CA GLY A 201 -24.79 2.97 -26.42
C GLY A 201 -24.71 2.61 -24.93
N PHE A 202 -25.78 2.06 -24.35
CA PHE A 202 -25.83 1.67 -22.93
C PHE A 202 -24.62 0.80 -22.50
N GLY A 203 -24.27 -0.19 -23.33
CA GLY A 203 -23.15 -1.09 -23.07
C GLY A 203 -21.79 -0.39 -23.10
N ALA A 204 -21.60 0.51 -24.06
CA ALA A 204 -20.40 1.33 -24.15
C ALA A 204 -20.28 2.27 -22.94
N ALA A 205 -21.39 2.88 -22.50
CA ALA A 205 -21.43 3.69 -21.29
C ALA A 205 -21.06 2.89 -20.03
N ALA A 206 -21.63 1.70 -19.85
CA ALA A 206 -21.28 0.83 -18.74
C ALA A 206 -19.80 0.40 -18.80
N ALA A 207 -19.28 0.09 -20.00
CA ALA A 207 -17.88 -0.26 -20.21
C ALA A 207 -16.94 0.91 -19.94
N MET A 208 -17.30 2.14 -20.33
CA MET A 208 -16.58 3.37 -19.99
C MET A 208 -16.51 3.57 -18.48
N VAL A 209 -17.65 3.44 -17.79
CA VAL A 209 -17.72 3.60 -16.34
C VAL A 209 -16.82 2.57 -15.66
N THR A 210 -16.90 1.30 -16.05
CA THR A 210 -16.02 0.25 -15.53
C THR A 210 -14.55 0.53 -15.86
N GLY A 211 -14.22 0.87 -17.10
CA GLY A 211 -12.86 1.17 -17.55
C GLY A 211 -12.23 2.37 -16.84
N GLY A 212 -13.04 3.35 -16.45
CA GLY A 212 -12.63 4.58 -15.75
C GLY A 212 -11.84 4.32 -14.47
N PHE A 213 -12.17 3.27 -13.72
CA PHE A 213 -11.53 2.96 -12.44
C PHE A 213 -11.07 1.50 -12.30
N VAL A 214 -11.05 0.72 -13.39
CA VAL A 214 -10.68 -0.71 -13.34
C VAL A 214 -9.25 -0.94 -12.87
N VAL A 215 -8.33 -0.03 -13.21
CA VAL A 215 -6.92 -0.14 -12.80
C VAL A 215 -6.80 0.05 -11.29
N GLY A 216 -7.46 1.08 -10.74
CA GLY A 216 -7.55 1.31 -9.30
C GLY A 216 -8.21 0.14 -8.57
N ALA A 217 -9.37 -0.33 -9.05
CA ALA A 217 -10.06 -1.48 -8.47
C ALA A 217 -9.23 -2.77 -8.51
N SER A 218 -8.39 -2.96 -9.54
CA SER A 218 -7.51 -4.12 -9.66
C SER A 218 -6.25 -4.00 -8.78
N MET A 219 -5.78 -2.76 -8.57
CA MET A 219 -4.66 -2.42 -7.69
C MET A 219 -5.09 -2.10 -6.25
N ASN A 220 -6.37 -2.25 -5.94
CA ASN A 220 -6.93 -2.05 -4.61
C ASN A 220 -6.20 -2.81 -3.48
N PRO A 221 -5.54 -3.97 -3.69
CA PRO A 221 -4.71 -4.59 -2.67
C PRO A 221 -3.61 -3.67 -2.11
N ASP A 222 -3.11 -2.71 -2.89
CA ASP A 222 -2.08 -1.75 -2.46
C ASP A 222 -2.58 -0.83 -1.35
N TYR A 223 -3.89 -0.56 -1.29
CA TYR A 223 -4.56 0.21 -0.23
C TYR A 223 -5.17 -0.71 0.83
N SER A 224 -5.91 -1.74 0.41
CA SER A 224 -6.68 -2.59 1.31
C SER A 224 -5.83 -3.45 2.23
N ARG A 225 -4.55 -3.70 1.87
CA ARG A 225 -3.56 -4.34 2.76
C ARG A 225 -3.36 -3.62 4.08
N PHE A 226 -3.66 -2.33 4.14
CA PHE A 226 -3.64 -1.54 5.37
C PHE A 226 -4.96 -1.63 6.15
N ALA A 227 -6.03 -2.24 5.65
CA ALA A 227 -7.31 -2.28 6.35
C ALA A 227 -7.25 -3.12 7.64
N ARG A 228 -7.73 -2.60 8.78
CA ARG A 228 -7.75 -3.36 10.06
C ARG A 228 -8.37 -4.76 9.95
N THR A 229 -9.44 -4.88 9.17
CA THR A 229 -10.14 -6.15 8.95
C THR A 229 -10.61 -6.26 7.50
N THR A 230 -10.92 -7.48 7.06
CA THR A 230 -11.56 -7.72 5.77
C THR A 230 -12.88 -6.97 5.63
N LYS A 231 -13.65 -6.84 6.72
CA LYS A 231 -14.89 -6.05 6.72
C LYS A 231 -14.61 -4.57 6.43
N HIS A 232 -13.55 -4.02 6.99
CA HIS A 232 -13.16 -2.64 6.71
C HIS A 232 -12.76 -2.48 5.24
N ALA A 233 -12.02 -3.44 4.69
CA ALA A 233 -11.64 -3.44 3.29
C ALA A 233 -12.84 -3.49 2.35
N LEU A 234 -13.78 -4.40 2.61
CA LEU A 234 -15.03 -4.50 1.86
C LEU A 234 -15.88 -3.24 1.98
N ALA A 235 -16.01 -2.68 3.19
CA ALA A 235 -16.83 -1.50 3.45
C ALA A 235 -16.36 -0.29 2.65
N TYR A 236 -15.08 0.09 2.74
CA TYR A 236 -14.61 1.25 1.97
C TYR A 236 -14.71 0.98 0.48
N SER A 237 -14.31 -0.21 0.01
CA SER A 237 -14.29 -0.51 -1.42
C SER A 237 -15.69 -0.54 -2.04
N ILE A 238 -16.71 -1.06 -1.36
CA ILE A 238 -18.08 -1.06 -1.87
C ILE A 238 -18.64 0.35 -1.88
N ILE A 239 -18.45 1.10 -0.80
CA ILE A 239 -18.92 2.49 -0.70
C ILE A 239 -18.27 3.33 -1.81
N ASP A 240 -16.97 3.17 -2.02
CA ASP A 240 -16.20 3.93 -3.00
C ASP A 240 -16.64 3.60 -4.44
N TYR A 241 -16.40 2.36 -4.89
CA TYR A 241 -16.60 1.97 -6.29
C TYR A 241 -18.08 1.80 -6.68
N ALA A 242 -18.94 1.32 -5.78
CA ALA A 242 -20.32 0.98 -6.11
C ALA A 242 -21.34 2.09 -5.78
N LEU A 243 -20.99 3.05 -4.91
CA LEU A 243 -21.90 4.13 -4.49
C LEU A 243 -21.35 5.52 -4.83
N VAL A 244 -20.17 5.88 -4.32
CA VAL A 244 -19.63 7.24 -4.47
C VAL A 244 -19.25 7.51 -5.92
N TYR A 245 -18.53 6.60 -6.55
CA TYR A 245 -18.12 6.72 -7.96
C TYR A 245 -19.29 6.96 -8.92
N PRO A 246 -20.31 6.08 -8.98
CA PRO A 246 -21.44 6.31 -9.88
C PRO A 246 -22.26 7.53 -9.51
N ALA A 247 -22.41 7.85 -8.22
CA ALA A 247 -23.14 9.05 -7.79
C ALA A 247 -22.45 10.33 -8.28
N LEU A 248 -21.12 10.40 -8.21
CA LEU A 248 -20.36 11.55 -8.73
C LEU A 248 -20.49 11.68 -10.25
N LEU A 249 -20.42 10.57 -10.99
CA LEU A 249 -20.62 10.57 -12.44
C LEU A 249 -22.04 11.03 -12.83
N VAL A 250 -23.08 10.52 -12.17
CA VAL A 250 -24.47 10.94 -12.40
C VAL A 250 -24.65 12.42 -12.05
N ALA A 251 -24.06 12.89 -10.95
CA ALA A 251 -24.11 14.30 -10.57
C ALA A 251 -23.47 15.20 -11.63
N CYS A 252 -22.26 14.86 -12.08
CA CYS A 252 -21.56 15.57 -13.14
C CYS A 252 -22.34 15.54 -14.46
N GLY A 253 -22.91 14.39 -14.84
CA GLY A 253 -23.74 14.27 -16.04
C GLY A 253 -25.04 15.06 -15.96
N SER A 254 -25.65 15.15 -14.78
CA SER A 254 -26.85 15.97 -14.56
C SER A 254 -26.56 17.45 -14.78
N ILE A 255 -25.43 17.93 -14.27
CA ILE A 255 -24.95 19.30 -14.48
C ILE A 255 -24.69 19.54 -15.97
N ALA A 256 -24.03 18.60 -16.65
CA ALA A 256 -23.76 18.72 -18.08
C ALA A 256 -25.04 18.81 -18.92
N ILE A 257 -26.04 17.97 -18.61
CA ILE A 257 -27.34 18.01 -19.26
C ILE A 257 -28.01 19.37 -19.04
N HIS A 258 -28.03 19.85 -17.80
CA HIS A 258 -28.68 21.11 -17.43
C HIS A 258 -28.05 22.32 -18.12
N PHE A 259 -26.73 22.43 -18.12
CA PHE A 259 -26.01 23.53 -18.75
C PHE A 259 -25.71 23.31 -20.25
N ARG A 260 -26.07 22.15 -20.80
CA ARG A 260 -25.78 21.75 -22.20
C ARG A 260 -24.29 21.89 -22.54
N SER A 261 -23.41 21.56 -21.59
CA SER A 261 -21.97 21.80 -21.69
C SER A 261 -21.16 20.64 -21.11
N ASN A 262 -20.08 20.26 -21.80
CA ASN A 262 -19.07 19.34 -21.25
C ASN A 262 -18.12 20.03 -20.26
N ASP A 263 -18.04 21.37 -20.31
CA ASP A 263 -17.19 22.18 -19.43
C ASP A 263 -17.90 22.47 -18.11
N ILE A 264 -18.39 21.43 -17.41
CA ILE A 264 -19.22 21.59 -16.20
C ILE A 264 -18.51 22.31 -15.06
N MET A 265 -17.19 22.35 -15.10
CA MET A 265 -16.33 22.90 -14.05
C MET A 265 -16.57 24.41 -13.86
N ILE A 266 -16.91 25.15 -14.93
CA ILE A 266 -17.20 26.60 -14.83
C ILE A 266 -18.48 26.89 -14.04
N HIS A 267 -19.38 25.92 -13.96
CA HIS A 267 -20.69 26.05 -13.32
C HIS A 267 -20.70 25.63 -11.85
N LEU A 268 -19.57 25.12 -11.33
CA LEU A 268 -19.44 24.72 -9.93
C LEU A 268 -19.38 25.89 -8.95
N VAL A 269 -19.27 27.12 -9.45
CA VAL A 269 -19.20 28.34 -8.64
C VAL A 269 -19.93 29.49 -9.35
N PRO A 270 -20.35 30.54 -8.62
CA PRO A 270 -20.83 31.77 -9.23
C PRO A 270 -19.79 32.36 -10.19
N THR A 271 -20.25 33.05 -11.24
CA THR A 271 -19.41 33.58 -12.34
C THR A 271 -18.19 34.40 -11.88
N GLY A 272 -18.28 35.11 -10.75
CA GLY A 272 -17.17 35.90 -10.19
C GLY A 272 -16.06 35.08 -9.52
N LEU A 273 -16.27 33.79 -9.26
CA LEU A 273 -15.34 32.90 -8.54
C LEU A 273 -14.82 31.75 -9.40
N THR A 274 -15.15 31.72 -10.69
CA THR A 274 -14.76 30.64 -11.62
C THR A 274 -13.25 30.41 -11.66
N TRP A 275 -12.43 31.45 -11.54
CA TRP A 275 -10.97 31.29 -11.48
C TRP A 275 -10.50 30.47 -10.26
N LEU A 276 -11.18 30.61 -9.11
CA LEU A 276 -10.81 29.95 -7.85
C LEU A 276 -11.05 28.43 -7.95
N ILE A 277 -12.16 28.03 -8.58
CA ILE A 277 -12.47 26.60 -8.73
C ILE A 277 -11.50 25.92 -9.68
N PHE A 278 -11.09 26.59 -10.76
CA PHE A 278 -10.07 26.07 -11.68
C PHE A 278 -8.72 25.84 -10.97
N VAL A 279 -8.26 26.81 -10.16
CA VAL A 279 -7.00 26.66 -9.42
C VAL A 279 -7.07 25.51 -8.40
N MET A 280 -8.15 25.39 -7.64
CA MET A 280 -8.31 24.29 -6.68
C MET A 280 -8.36 22.93 -7.37
N MET A 281 -9.06 22.86 -8.50
CA MET A 281 -9.17 21.66 -9.30
C MET A 281 -7.84 21.25 -9.96
N MET A 282 -7.04 22.22 -10.41
CA MET A 282 -5.69 21.99 -10.88
C MET A 282 -4.84 21.30 -9.81
N PHE A 283 -4.91 21.77 -8.56
CA PHE A 283 -4.18 21.16 -7.45
C PHE A 283 -4.72 19.79 -7.04
N ALA A 284 -6.06 19.61 -7.04
CA ALA A 284 -6.67 18.30 -6.80
C ALA A 284 -6.23 17.29 -7.85
N THR A 285 -6.23 17.71 -9.12
CA THR A 285 -5.78 16.90 -10.25
C THR A 285 -4.29 16.61 -10.14
N TRP A 286 -3.47 17.58 -9.75
CA TRP A 286 -2.05 17.36 -9.50
C TRP A 286 -1.82 16.27 -8.44
N ALA A 287 -2.56 16.33 -7.34
CA ALA A 287 -2.46 15.33 -6.27
C ALA A 287 -2.91 13.94 -6.70
N ALA A 288 -4.04 13.83 -7.41
CA ALA A 288 -4.50 12.56 -7.97
C ALA A 288 -3.47 12.00 -8.98
N ASN A 289 -2.87 12.87 -9.78
CA ASN A 289 -1.92 12.44 -10.80
C ASN A 289 -0.60 11.94 -10.21
N ASP A 290 -0.18 12.52 -9.08
CA ASP A 290 0.96 12.03 -8.31
C ASP A 290 0.75 10.56 -7.89
N CYS A 291 -0.48 10.17 -7.52
CA CYS A 291 -0.82 8.78 -7.20
C CYS A 291 -0.68 7.83 -8.40
N ASN A 292 -1.08 8.26 -9.61
CA ASN A 292 -0.92 7.46 -10.83
C ASN A 292 0.56 7.17 -11.12
N LEU A 293 1.40 8.22 -11.08
CA LEU A 293 2.83 8.05 -11.35
C LEU A 293 3.55 7.29 -10.24
N TYR A 294 3.15 7.52 -8.98
CA TYR A 294 3.64 6.77 -7.83
C TYR A 294 3.34 5.27 -8.02
N SER A 295 2.09 4.89 -8.28
CA SER A 295 1.67 3.49 -8.49
C SER A 295 2.35 2.83 -9.70
N SER A 296 2.51 3.58 -10.79
CA SER A 296 3.27 3.14 -11.97
C SER A 296 4.74 2.85 -11.62
N SER A 297 5.40 3.79 -10.92
CA SER A 297 6.80 3.64 -10.51
C SER A 297 7.02 2.50 -9.50
N LEU A 298 6.06 2.27 -8.61
CA LEU A 298 6.08 1.18 -7.63
C LEU A 298 6.01 -0.19 -8.32
N SER A 299 5.10 -0.32 -9.29
CA SER A 299 4.93 -1.53 -10.09
C SER A 299 6.15 -1.78 -10.98
N LEU A 300 6.75 -0.75 -11.59
CA LEU A 300 8.02 -0.86 -12.32
C LEU A 300 9.17 -1.30 -11.42
N ALA A 301 9.26 -0.81 -10.19
CA ALA A 301 10.33 -1.16 -9.26
C ALA A 301 10.28 -2.65 -8.85
N ALA A 302 9.11 -3.28 -8.96
CA ALA A 302 8.97 -4.73 -8.78
C ALA A 302 9.50 -5.53 -9.99
N ILE A 303 9.47 -4.96 -11.20
CA ILE A 303 9.95 -5.59 -12.44
C ILE A 303 11.44 -5.35 -12.66
N LEU A 304 11.90 -4.13 -12.35
CA LEU A 304 13.25 -3.63 -12.59
C LEU A 304 13.94 -3.31 -11.25
N PRO A 305 14.23 -4.30 -10.40
CA PRO A 305 14.69 -4.08 -9.03
C PRO A 305 16.07 -3.40 -8.92
N LYS A 306 16.81 -3.31 -10.04
CA LYS A 306 18.11 -2.64 -10.14
C LYS A 306 17.98 -1.11 -10.28
N TRP A 307 16.81 -0.61 -10.65
CA TRP A 307 16.57 0.81 -10.90
C TRP A 307 15.93 1.46 -9.68
N GLN A 308 16.32 2.69 -9.37
CA GLN A 308 15.68 3.45 -8.30
C GLN A 308 14.28 3.90 -8.74
N ARG A 309 13.33 3.94 -7.81
CA ARG A 309 11.92 4.33 -8.07
C ARG A 309 11.81 5.70 -8.76
N SER A 310 12.63 6.67 -8.37
CA SER A 310 12.65 8.02 -8.96
C SER A 310 12.95 7.99 -10.47
N HIS A 311 13.97 7.23 -10.90
CA HIS A 311 14.28 7.06 -12.32
C HIS A 311 13.16 6.36 -13.09
N LEU A 312 12.49 5.39 -12.46
CA LEU A 312 11.36 4.70 -13.05
C LEU A 312 10.13 5.62 -13.18
N ALA A 313 9.90 6.49 -12.19
CA ALA A 313 8.88 7.53 -12.26
C ALA A 313 9.16 8.53 -13.41
N ILE A 314 10.41 8.95 -13.58
CA ILE A 314 10.81 9.82 -14.70
C ILE A 314 10.56 9.14 -16.05
N ALA A 315 10.99 7.89 -16.20
CA ALA A 315 10.78 7.13 -17.45
C ALA A 315 9.29 6.93 -17.77
N ALA A 316 8.50 6.53 -16.77
CA ALA A 316 7.04 6.40 -16.90
C ALA A 316 6.38 7.74 -17.25
N GLY A 317 6.81 8.84 -16.63
CA GLY A 317 6.29 10.17 -16.90
C GLY A 317 6.61 10.65 -18.31
N ILE A 318 7.82 10.40 -18.83
CA ILE A 318 8.17 10.73 -20.22
C ILE A 318 7.25 9.99 -21.20
N VAL A 319 7.01 8.69 -20.98
CA VAL A 319 6.04 7.92 -21.78
C VAL A 319 4.64 8.53 -21.66
N GLY A 320 4.24 8.93 -20.47
CA GLY A 320 2.96 9.60 -20.22
C GLY A 320 2.81 10.95 -20.93
N ILE A 321 3.88 11.76 -21.02
CA ILE A 321 3.88 13.03 -21.78
C ILE A 321 3.67 12.73 -23.27
N VAL A 322 4.36 11.72 -23.81
CA VAL A 322 4.16 11.31 -25.20
C VAL A 322 2.71 10.89 -25.44
N LEU A 323 2.11 10.12 -24.52
CA LEU A 323 0.69 9.75 -24.62
C LEU A 323 -0.25 10.96 -24.54
N ALA A 324 0.06 11.96 -23.71
CA ALA A 324 -0.70 13.21 -23.63
C ALA A 324 -0.63 14.01 -24.95
N GLU A 325 0.53 14.03 -25.62
CA GLU A 325 0.69 14.68 -26.92
C GLU A 325 0.00 13.92 -28.06
N LEU A 326 -0.27 12.63 -27.90
CA LEU A 326 -1.03 11.81 -28.85
C LEU A 326 -2.55 11.97 -28.72
N HIS A 327 -3.03 12.88 -27.86
CA HIS A 327 -4.47 13.20 -27.71
C HIS A 327 -5.31 11.98 -27.33
N VAL A 328 -4.85 11.20 -26.35
CA VAL A 328 -5.61 10.05 -25.85
C VAL A 328 -6.96 10.48 -25.26
N VAL A 329 -7.08 11.72 -24.79
CA VAL A 329 -8.35 12.29 -24.30
C VAL A 329 -9.47 12.22 -25.36
N ASP A 330 -9.15 12.42 -26.64
CA ASP A 330 -10.12 12.42 -27.74
C ASP A 330 -10.66 11.01 -28.05
N HIS A 331 -9.93 9.98 -27.63
CA HIS A 331 -10.28 8.56 -27.84
C HIS A 331 -10.70 7.86 -26.53
N MET A 332 -11.30 8.60 -25.59
CA MET A 332 -11.58 8.13 -24.24
C MET A 332 -12.35 6.81 -24.18
N VAL A 333 -13.41 6.67 -24.97
CA VAL A 333 -14.23 5.45 -25.00
C VAL A 333 -13.37 4.21 -25.32
N SER A 334 -12.52 4.32 -26.34
CA SER A 334 -11.62 3.25 -26.76
C SER A 334 -10.56 2.97 -25.70
N PHE A 335 -9.97 4.04 -25.13
CA PHE A 335 -8.98 3.92 -24.06
C PHE A 335 -9.54 3.18 -22.84
N LEU A 336 -10.70 3.57 -22.33
CA LEU A 336 -11.33 2.95 -21.16
C LEU A 336 -11.76 1.52 -21.43
N THR A 337 -12.28 1.24 -22.64
CA THR A 337 -12.65 -0.11 -23.04
C THR A 337 -11.42 -1.02 -23.08
N LEU A 338 -10.30 -0.55 -23.64
CA LEU A 338 -9.04 -1.29 -23.70
C LEU A 338 -8.50 -1.62 -22.31
N LEU A 339 -8.53 -0.65 -21.38
CA LEU A 339 -8.15 -0.91 -19.99
C LEU A 339 -9.06 -1.97 -19.35
N GLY A 340 -10.36 -1.87 -19.58
CA GLY A 340 -11.35 -2.85 -19.10
C GLY A 340 -11.00 -4.27 -19.51
N ILE A 341 -10.83 -4.52 -20.82
CA ILE A 341 -10.58 -5.87 -21.35
C ILE A 341 -9.17 -6.41 -21.06
N LEU A 342 -8.18 -5.56 -20.79
CA LEU A 342 -6.83 -6.02 -20.45
C LEU A 342 -6.63 -6.24 -18.95
N ILE A 343 -7.26 -5.42 -18.10
CA ILE A 343 -6.97 -5.35 -16.67
C ILE A 343 -8.01 -6.06 -15.81
N ALA A 344 -9.32 -5.94 -16.12
CA ALA A 344 -10.35 -6.65 -15.35
C ALA A 344 -10.12 -8.19 -15.25
N PRO A 345 -9.68 -8.88 -16.32
CA PRO A 345 -9.41 -10.32 -16.25
C PRO A 345 -8.33 -10.70 -15.23
N ILE A 346 -7.34 -9.84 -15.04
CA ILE A 346 -6.25 -10.05 -14.06
C ILE A 346 -6.86 -10.17 -12.66
N SER A 347 -7.82 -9.30 -12.33
CA SER A 347 -8.54 -9.33 -11.05
C SER A 347 -9.34 -10.61 -10.84
N GLY A 348 -10.05 -11.08 -11.86
CA GLY A 348 -10.75 -12.37 -11.80
C GLY A 348 -9.78 -13.52 -11.48
N ILE A 349 -8.61 -13.53 -12.12
CA ILE A 349 -7.58 -14.55 -11.90
C ILE A 349 -6.95 -14.44 -10.51
N PHE A 350 -6.66 -13.23 -10.01
CA PHE A 350 -6.19 -13.01 -8.64
C PHE A 350 -7.14 -13.63 -7.61
N VAL A 351 -8.44 -13.33 -7.75
CA VAL A 351 -9.48 -13.79 -6.84
C VAL A 351 -9.58 -15.31 -6.89
N ILE A 352 -9.62 -15.92 -8.08
CA ILE A 352 -9.71 -17.38 -8.21
C ILE A 352 -8.46 -18.08 -7.65
N ASN A 353 -7.26 -17.55 -7.90
CA ASN A 353 -6.02 -18.13 -7.40
C ASN A 353 -5.91 -18.09 -5.87
N ALA A 354 -6.43 -17.02 -5.26
CA ALA A 354 -6.32 -16.79 -3.82
C ALA A 354 -7.62 -17.05 -3.03
N CYS A 355 -8.70 -17.54 -3.67
CA CYS A 355 -10.04 -17.64 -3.05
C CYS A 355 -10.10 -18.53 -1.79
N ARG A 356 -9.17 -19.48 -1.66
CA ARG A 356 -9.09 -20.42 -0.52
C ARG A 356 -8.21 -19.93 0.62
N ARG A 357 -7.46 -18.84 0.44
CA ARG A 357 -6.56 -18.33 1.47
C ARG A 357 -7.35 -17.56 2.54
N LYS A 358 -7.01 -17.82 3.80
CA LYS A 358 -7.60 -17.17 4.98
C LYS A 358 -6.56 -16.47 5.87
N GLU A 359 -5.28 -16.66 5.57
CA GLU A 359 -4.17 -16.17 6.37
C GLU A 359 -3.26 -15.23 5.56
N PRO A 360 -2.52 -14.32 6.21
CA PRO A 360 -1.50 -13.50 5.58
C PRO A 360 -0.44 -14.33 4.86
N MET A 361 0.13 -13.77 3.79
CA MET A 361 1.24 -14.41 3.09
C MET A 361 2.49 -14.41 3.97
N GLN A 362 3.21 -15.53 4.01
CA GLN A 362 4.52 -15.59 4.67
C GLN A 362 5.64 -15.24 3.69
N GLU A 363 6.71 -14.61 4.15
CA GLU A 363 7.85 -14.22 3.30
C GLU A 363 8.51 -15.42 2.62
N VAL A 364 8.59 -16.57 3.32
CA VAL A 364 9.12 -17.83 2.76
C VAL A 364 8.31 -18.31 1.55
N GLU A 365 6.98 -18.11 1.56
CA GLU A 365 6.13 -18.47 0.41
C GLU A 365 6.41 -17.60 -0.81
N LEU A 366 6.82 -16.34 -0.58
CA LEU A 366 7.22 -15.43 -1.66
C LEU A 366 8.57 -15.83 -2.26
N GLU A 367 9.48 -16.42 -1.50
CA GLU A 367 10.79 -16.85 -2.02
C GLU A 367 10.69 -18.08 -2.94
N GLN A 368 9.75 -18.99 -2.66
CA GLN A 368 9.64 -20.29 -3.35
C GLN A 368 8.74 -20.28 -4.60
N VAL A 369 8.45 -19.11 -5.18
CA VAL A 369 7.54 -18.99 -6.31
C VAL A 369 8.24 -19.40 -7.63
N PRO A 370 7.63 -20.29 -8.46
CA PRO A 370 8.21 -20.67 -9.75
C PRO A 370 8.28 -19.48 -10.71
N ASN A 371 9.17 -19.55 -11.71
CA ASN A 371 9.33 -18.46 -12.67
C ASN A 371 8.07 -18.16 -13.47
N TRP A 372 7.36 -19.19 -13.92
CA TRP A 372 6.19 -19.07 -14.77
C TRP A 372 5.07 -19.96 -14.26
N ARG A 373 3.86 -19.41 -14.21
CA ARG A 373 2.62 -20.18 -14.06
C ARG A 373 1.78 -19.98 -15.32
N ILE A 374 1.84 -20.96 -16.21
CA ILE A 374 1.29 -20.85 -17.57
C ILE A 374 -0.25 -20.78 -17.57
N ALA A 375 -0.93 -21.54 -16.70
CA ALA A 375 -2.39 -21.55 -16.64
C ALA A 375 -3.02 -20.15 -16.40
N PRO A 376 -2.59 -19.38 -15.37
CA PRO A 376 -3.01 -17.99 -15.18
C PRO A 376 -2.72 -17.08 -16.38
N LEU A 377 -1.55 -17.23 -17.02
CA LEU A 377 -1.19 -16.41 -18.20
C LEU A 377 -2.09 -16.71 -19.40
N LEU A 378 -2.36 -18.00 -19.68
CA LEU A 378 -3.27 -18.38 -20.75
C LEU A 378 -4.70 -17.94 -20.44
N ALA A 379 -5.16 -18.06 -19.20
CA ALA A 379 -6.46 -17.55 -18.80
C ALA A 379 -6.60 -16.05 -19.05
N TRP A 380 -5.56 -15.28 -18.72
CA TRP A 380 -5.53 -13.83 -18.98
C TRP A 380 -5.56 -13.52 -20.47
N LEU A 381 -4.69 -14.15 -21.27
CA LEU A 381 -4.65 -13.94 -22.73
C LEU A 381 -5.97 -14.33 -23.41
N CYS A 382 -6.59 -15.44 -22.99
CA CYS A 382 -7.91 -15.85 -23.49
C CYS A 382 -9.00 -14.84 -23.13
N GLY A 383 -9.02 -14.33 -21.89
CA GLY A 383 -9.98 -13.30 -21.49
C GLY A 383 -9.81 -12.01 -22.29
N ALA A 384 -8.57 -11.52 -22.41
CA ALA A 384 -8.26 -10.34 -23.21
C ALA A 384 -8.66 -10.52 -24.68
N ALA A 385 -8.37 -11.70 -25.27
CA ALA A 385 -8.75 -12.02 -26.64
C ALA A 385 -10.27 -12.03 -26.83
N VAL A 386 -11.03 -12.66 -25.93
CA VAL A 386 -12.51 -12.66 -26.00
C VAL A 386 -13.05 -11.24 -25.89
N GLY A 387 -12.55 -10.44 -24.95
CA GLY A 387 -12.92 -9.03 -24.82
C GLY A 387 -12.63 -8.23 -26.09
N PHE A 388 -11.47 -8.43 -26.71
CA PHE A 388 -11.08 -7.77 -27.95
C PHE A 388 -11.94 -8.19 -29.15
N ILE A 389 -12.29 -9.47 -29.25
CA ILE A 389 -13.19 -10.02 -30.29
C ILE A 389 -14.61 -9.46 -30.12
N ALA A 390 -15.08 -9.31 -28.87
CA ALA A 390 -16.40 -8.80 -28.53
C ALA A 390 -16.53 -7.26 -28.63
N THR A 391 -15.40 -6.55 -28.49
CA THR A 391 -15.39 -5.08 -28.55
C THR A 391 -15.70 -4.60 -29.97
N PRO A 392 -16.61 -3.61 -30.14
CA PRO A 392 -16.89 -3.00 -31.42
C PRO A 392 -15.66 -2.40 -32.10
N ARG A 393 -15.64 -2.35 -33.45
CA ARG A 393 -14.51 -1.81 -34.23
C ARG A 393 -14.23 -0.33 -33.96
N GLU A 394 -15.29 0.43 -33.70
CA GLU A 394 -15.24 1.83 -33.27
C GLU A 394 -14.53 2.05 -31.93
N ALA A 395 -14.47 1.01 -31.10
CA ALA A 395 -13.74 0.99 -29.82
C ALA A 395 -12.42 0.19 -29.90
N LEU A 396 -11.82 0.12 -31.10
CA LEU A 396 -10.57 -0.60 -31.41
C LEU A 396 -10.64 -2.13 -31.31
N GLY A 397 -11.81 -2.75 -31.21
CA GLY A 397 -11.97 -4.21 -31.23
C GLY A 397 -12.19 -4.81 -32.62
N LEU A 398 -12.50 -6.11 -32.68
CA LEU A 398 -12.79 -6.79 -33.95
C LEU A 398 -14.28 -6.77 -34.32
N GLY A 399 -15.17 -6.63 -33.33
CA GLY A 399 -16.62 -6.63 -33.48
C GLY A 399 -17.17 -7.89 -34.15
N LEU A 400 -16.56 -9.05 -33.90
CA LEU A 400 -16.93 -10.31 -34.58
C LEU A 400 -18.09 -11.03 -33.90
N VAL A 401 -18.24 -10.84 -32.58
CA VAL A 401 -19.30 -11.44 -31.77
C VAL A 401 -19.80 -10.39 -30.78
N GLN A 402 -21.02 -10.55 -30.31
CA GLN A 402 -21.56 -9.77 -29.20
C GLN A 402 -22.04 -10.76 -28.14
N LEU A 403 -21.23 -10.97 -27.10
CA LEU A 403 -21.56 -11.90 -26.00
C LEU A 403 -22.44 -11.19 -24.99
N THR A 404 -21.91 -10.11 -24.42
CA THR A 404 -22.71 -9.11 -23.71
C THR A 404 -22.59 -7.76 -24.43
N THR A 405 -23.26 -6.74 -23.91
CA THR A 405 -23.06 -5.36 -24.35
C THR A 405 -21.87 -4.69 -23.66
N VAL A 406 -21.18 -5.38 -22.73
CA VAL A 406 -20.10 -4.83 -21.90
C VAL A 406 -18.84 -5.67 -22.07
N PRO A 407 -17.92 -5.31 -22.99
CA PRO A 407 -16.76 -6.15 -23.31
C PRO A 407 -15.84 -6.48 -22.12
N THR A 408 -15.75 -5.58 -21.14
CA THR A 408 -15.03 -5.81 -19.89
C THR A 408 -15.57 -7.01 -19.12
N LEU A 409 -16.90 -7.20 -19.13
CA LEU A 409 -17.57 -8.33 -18.49
C LEU A 409 -17.28 -9.63 -19.23
N ASP A 410 -17.33 -9.60 -20.56
CA ASP A 410 -17.00 -10.77 -21.40
C ASP A 410 -15.57 -11.25 -21.13
N SER A 411 -14.65 -10.29 -21.03
CA SER A 411 -13.24 -10.53 -20.80
C SER A 411 -12.97 -11.18 -19.43
N ILE A 412 -13.54 -10.64 -18.35
CA ILE A 412 -13.36 -11.18 -16.99
C ILE A 412 -14.03 -12.55 -16.83
N ILE A 413 -15.21 -12.76 -17.42
CA ILE A 413 -15.92 -14.05 -17.37
C ILE A 413 -15.10 -15.11 -18.11
N ALA A 414 -14.62 -14.82 -19.32
CA ALA A 414 -13.83 -15.74 -20.11
C ALA A 414 -12.53 -16.16 -19.38
N ALA A 415 -11.77 -15.20 -18.85
CA ALA A 415 -10.57 -15.51 -18.08
C ALA A 415 -10.88 -16.34 -16.82
N SER A 416 -11.97 -16.01 -16.13
CA SER A 416 -12.40 -16.71 -14.92
C SER A 416 -12.75 -18.17 -15.21
N ILE A 417 -13.50 -18.43 -16.28
CA ILE A 417 -13.86 -19.79 -16.73
C ILE A 417 -12.60 -20.57 -17.07
N VAL A 418 -11.70 -20.02 -17.90
CA VAL A 418 -10.46 -20.70 -18.30
C VAL A 418 -9.58 -20.99 -17.09
N MET A 419 -9.45 -20.06 -16.15
CA MET A 419 -8.69 -20.27 -14.92
C MET A 419 -9.28 -21.40 -14.06
N VAL A 420 -10.60 -21.45 -13.90
CA VAL A 420 -11.28 -22.54 -13.18
C VAL A 420 -11.06 -23.87 -13.88
N LEU A 421 -11.15 -23.94 -15.20
CA LEU A 421 -10.89 -25.16 -15.98
C LEU A 421 -9.47 -25.68 -15.77
N PHE A 422 -8.46 -24.81 -15.78
CA PHE A 422 -7.09 -25.24 -15.50
C PHE A 422 -6.93 -25.81 -14.07
N LEU A 423 -7.60 -25.20 -13.08
CA LEU A 423 -7.54 -25.68 -11.70
C LEU A 423 -8.27 -27.01 -11.49
N THR A 424 -9.26 -27.36 -12.32
CA THR A 424 -9.97 -28.63 -12.24
C THR A 424 -9.30 -29.74 -13.04
N ILE A 425 -8.82 -29.45 -14.24
CA ILE A 425 -8.10 -30.42 -15.09
C ILE A 425 -6.77 -30.82 -14.45
N GLY A 426 -6.06 -29.89 -13.80
CA GLY A 426 -4.85 -30.20 -13.02
C GLY A 426 -5.09 -31.07 -11.78
N LYS A 427 -6.34 -31.26 -11.35
CA LYS A 427 -6.75 -32.11 -10.22
C LYS A 427 -7.47 -33.37 -10.70
N SER A 428 -6.77 -34.19 -11.48
CA SER A 428 -7.17 -35.60 -11.68
C SER A 428 -6.96 -36.40 -10.39
N LYS A 429 -7.93 -36.26 -9.46
CA LYS A 429 -8.39 -37.14 -8.36
C LYS A 429 -8.98 -36.28 -7.22
N LYS A 430 -10.16 -35.71 -7.46
CA LYS A 430 -11.30 -35.51 -6.52
C LYS A 430 -12.23 -34.43 -7.09
N SER A 431 -13.30 -34.89 -7.74
CA SER A 431 -14.37 -34.08 -8.31
C SER A 431 -15.20 -33.41 -7.22
N ALA A 432 -14.86 -32.14 -6.91
CA ALA A 432 -15.72 -31.20 -6.18
C ALA A 432 -15.33 -29.71 -6.45
N GLY A 433 -14.50 -29.44 -7.47
CA GLY A 433 -13.78 -28.16 -7.59
C GLY A 433 -14.58 -26.97 -8.11
N VAL A 434 -15.52 -27.19 -9.04
CA VAL A 434 -16.21 -26.10 -9.77
C VAL A 434 -17.28 -25.43 -8.90
N ALA A 435 -18.19 -26.22 -8.32
CA ALA A 435 -19.28 -25.70 -7.49
C ALA A 435 -18.74 -24.97 -6.23
N ILE A 436 -17.67 -25.47 -5.62
CA ILE A 436 -17.07 -24.84 -4.43
C ILE A 436 -16.44 -23.49 -4.78
N CYS A 437 -15.79 -23.32 -5.93
CA CYS A 437 -15.18 -22.04 -6.30
C CYS A 437 -16.22 -20.94 -6.60
N LEU A 438 -17.29 -21.29 -7.34
CA LEU A 438 -18.38 -20.36 -7.67
C LEU A 438 -19.24 -20.01 -6.44
N VAL A 439 -19.54 -20.98 -5.58
CA VAL A 439 -20.21 -20.72 -4.28
C VAL A 439 -19.29 -19.96 -3.33
N SER A 440 -17.98 -20.20 -3.38
CA SER A 440 -17.00 -19.43 -2.60
C SER A 440 -16.95 -17.98 -3.05
N LEU A 441 -17.00 -17.67 -4.34
CA LEU A 441 -17.03 -16.30 -4.90
C LEU A 441 -18.21 -15.48 -4.36
N LEU A 442 -19.42 -16.05 -4.33
CA LEU A 442 -20.59 -15.43 -3.70
C LEU A 442 -20.43 -15.34 -2.17
N GLY A 443 -19.83 -16.36 -1.54
CA GLY A 443 -19.43 -16.33 -0.13
C GLY A 443 -18.33 -15.32 0.19
N MET A 444 -17.49 -14.92 -0.78
CA MET A 444 -16.43 -13.91 -0.61
C MET A 444 -17.02 -12.51 -0.42
N LEU A 445 -18.23 -12.29 -0.94
CA LEU A 445 -19.02 -11.07 -0.77
C LEU A 445 -19.94 -11.14 0.45
N SER A 446 -20.23 -12.35 0.96
CA SER A 446 -21.07 -12.54 2.13
C SER A 446 -20.36 -12.08 3.42
N ALA A 447 -21.04 -11.18 4.12
CA ALA A 447 -20.79 -10.79 5.49
C ALA A 447 -20.97 -11.94 6.51
N SER A 448 -21.22 -13.19 6.12
CA SER A 448 -21.56 -14.26 7.08
C SER A 448 -20.42 -14.70 8.02
N ASP A 449 -19.17 -14.27 7.80
CA ASP A 449 -18.11 -14.32 8.82
C ASP A 449 -18.22 -13.16 9.84
N PHE A 450 -19.42 -12.57 10.01
CA PHE A 450 -19.63 -11.38 10.84
C PHE A 450 -19.56 -11.60 12.34
N VAL A 451 -19.47 -12.84 12.82
CA VAL A 451 -19.29 -13.13 14.25
C VAL A 451 -17.93 -13.78 14.45
N CYS A 452 -17.04 -13.08 15.15
CA CYS A 452 -15.98 -13.73 15.89
C CYS A 452 -16.41 -13.72 17.36
N PRO A 453 -16.90 -14.84 17.94
CA PRO A 453 -17.06 -14.97 19.38
C PRO A 453 -15.71 -15.20 20.08
N ALA A 454 -14.57 -15.05 19.39
CA ALA A 454 -13.25 -15.40 19.94
C ALA A 454 -12.56 -14.27 20.72
N ALA A 455 -13.20 -13.10 20.89
CA ALA A 455 -12.66 -12.01 21.72
C ALA A 455 -13.04 -12.12 23.22
N LEU A 456 -13.80 -13.14 23.65
CA LEU A 456 -14.25 -13.30 25.04
C LEU A 456 -14.08 -14.71 25.64
N ALA A 457 -13.50 -15.67 24.91
CA ALA A 457 -13.45 -17.09 25.33
C ALA A 457 -12.04 -17.68 25.55
N GLN A 458 -10.99 -16.86 25.70
CA GLN A 458 -9.66 -17.33 26.15
C GLN A 458 -9.28 -16.86 27.57
N ALA A 459 -10.20 -16.22 28.28
CA ALA A 459 -10.12 -16.04 29.73
C ALA A 459 -10.96 -17.13 30.41
N LYS A 460 -10.35 -18.30 30.65
CA LYS A 460 -10.77 -19.44 31.51
C LYS A 460 -10.65 -20.76 30.75
N SER A 461 -9.46 -21.34 30.80
CA SER A 461 -9.20 -22.73 31.19
C SER A 461 -7.85 -23.14 30.62
N GLN A 462 -6.91 -23.47 31.50
CA GLN A 462 -6.24 -24.77 31.53
C GLN A 462 -5.09 -24.73 32.53
N ALA A 463 -5.30 -25.49 33.61
CA ALA A 463 -4.26 -26.01 34.47
C ALA A 463 -3.38 -27.04 33.70
N PRO A 464 -2.18 -27.36 34.19
CA PRO A 464 -1.12 -27.95 33.37
C PRO A 464 -1.21 -29.47 33.28
N VAL A 465 -0.99 -30.02 32.09
CA VAL A 465 -0.70 -31.45 31.91
C VAL A 465 0.74 -31.61 31.43
N GLN A 466 1.48 -32.38 32.22
CA GLN A 466 2.85 -32.82 32.03
C GLN A 466 2.96 -33.76 30.82
N ALA A 467 4.08 -33.70 30.10
CA ALA A 467 4.63 -34.86 29.38
C ALA A 467 6.16 -34.78 29.31
N LYS A 468 6.81 -35.81 29.87
CA LYS A 468 8.25 -36.10 29.85
C LYS A 468 8.62 -36.96 28.62
N ALA A 469 9.92 -36.97 28.32
CA ALA A 469 10.73 -38.03 27.69
C ALA A 469 10.69 -38.12 26.14
N GLN A 470 11.76 -37.76 25.42
CA GLN A 470 13.03 -38.48 25.13
C GLN A 470 12.95 -39.31 23.82
N VAL A 471 13.80 -38.98 22.83
CA VAL A 471 14.61 -39.88 21.97
C VAL A 471 15.74 -39.01 21.37
N GLN A 472 16.99 -39.09 21.82
CA GLN A 472 18.11 -40.00 21.45
C GLN A 472 18.69 -39.80 20.04
N ALA A 473 20.02 -39.67 20.02
CA ALA A 473 20.87 -39.19 18.93
C ALA A 473 21.23 -40.26 17.88
N SER A 474 21.57 -39.82 16.67
CA SER A 474 22.51 -40.53 15.78
C SER A 474 23.39 -39.54 15.00
N LYS A 475 24.68 -39.87 14.93
CA LYS A 475 25.78 -39.18 14.23
C LYS A 475 25.89 -39.71 12.80
N GLN A 476 26.14 -38.83 11.83
CA GLN A 476 27.19 -38.99 10.80
C GLN A 476 27.30 -37.73 9.92
N ALA A 477 28.52 -37.39 9.53
CA ALA A 477 28.96 -36.08 9.07
C ALA A 477 29.32 -36.05 7.57
N GLN A 478 28.97 -34.96 6.86
CA GLN A 478 29.84 -34.17 5.93
C GLN A 478 29.07 -33.00 5.27
N PRO A 479 29.75 -31.97 4.69
CA PRO A 479 29.78 -30.62 5.25
C PRO A 479 28.76 -29.65 4.62
N GLN A 480 27.87 -29.10 5.45
CA GLN A 480 27.11 -27.88 5.15
C GLN A 480 27.60 -26.76 6.07
N ALA A 481 28.03 -25.64 5.50
CA ALA A 481 28.32 -24.43 6.27
C ALA A 481 27.79 -23.18 5.57
N LEU A 482 26.50 -23.16 5.28
CA LEU A 482 25.73 -21.92 5.42
C LEU A 482 25.18 -21.94 6.84
N ARG A 483 25.88 -21.25 7.75
CA ARG A 483 25.59 -21.23 9.19
C ARG A 483 24.16 -20.76 9.42
N ALA A 484 23.40 -21.58 10.15
CA ALA A 484 22.05 -21.30 10.60
C ALA A 484 21.97 -19.95 11.33
N VAL A 485 21.07 -19.09 10.85
CA VAL A 485 20.54 -17.93 11.60
C VAL A 485 19.94 -18.47 12.92
N PRO A 486 20.10 -17.79 14.07
CA PRO A 486 19.38 -18.18 15.27
C PRO A 486 17.89 -18.17 14.96
N THR A 487 17.24 -19.33 15.04
CA THR A 487 15.84 -19.60 14.68
C THR A 487 14.79 -18.83 15.52
N PHE A 488 15.20 -17.81 16.27
CA PHE A 488 14.38 -17.15 17.30
C PHE A 488 14.60 -15.62 17.42
N TRP A 489 15.20 -14.96 16.44
CA TRP A 489 15.34 -13.50 16.44
C TRP A 489 14.41 -12.88 15.38
N PRO A 490 13.61 -11.83 15.66
CA PRO A 490 13.64 -10.94 16.82
C PRO A 490 12.83 -11.42 18.05
N PRO A 491 13.15 -10.95 19.27
CA PRO A 491 12.40 -11.22 20.50
C PRO A 491 10.93 -10.77 20.41
N VAL A 492 10.03 -11.46 21.12
CA VAL A 492 8.59 -11.15 21.13
C VAL A 492 8.14 -10.74 22.52
N VAL A 493 7.51 -9.57 22.64
CA VAL A 493 6.92 -9.07 23.90
C VAL A 493 5.89 -10.07 24.43
N GLY A 494 5.94 -10.36 25.73
CA GLY A 494 5.12 -11.35 26.42
C GLY A 494 5.64 -12.79 26.34
N ARG A 495 6.82 -13.03 25.75
CA ARG A 495 7.48 -14.34 25.70
C ARG A 495 8.81 -14.32 26.44
N THR A 496 9.26 -15.50 26.89
CA THR A 496 10.61 -15.69 27.42
C THR A 496 11.64 -15.20 26.41
N TYR A 497 12.61 -14.41 26.88
CA TYR A 497 13.62 -13.79 26.05
C TYR A 497 14.59 -14.85 25.48
N PRO A 498 15.08 -14.69 24.24
CA PRO A 498 16.12 -15.55 23.67
C PRO A 498 17.32 -15.69 24.57
N GLU A 499 17.79 -16.92 24.72
CA GLU A 499 19.10 -17.11 25.32
C GLU A 499 20.15 -16.49 24.39
N ILE A 500 20.90 -15.55 24.95
CA ILE A 500 22.06 -14.92 24.30
C ILE A 500 23.28 -15.39 25.07
N GLU A 501 24.16 -16.13 24.40
CA GLU A 501 25.46 -16.49 24.92
C GLU A 501 26.54 -15.82 24.06
N LEU A 502 27.22 -14.84 24.65
CA LEU A 502 28.23 -13.99 24.02
C LEU A 502 29.39 -13.73 24.97
N CYS A 503 30.49 -13.21 24.43
CA CYS A 503 31.67 -12.89 25.23
C CYS A 503 31.50 -11.55 25.95
N ASP A 504 31.93 -11.49 27.21
CA ASP A 504 32.13 -10.23 27.93
C ASP A 504 33.47 -9.58 27.55
N LEU A 505 33.81 -8.46 28.20
CA LEU A 505 35.06 -7.70 27.97
C LEU A 505 36.35 -8.48 28.31
N THR A 506 36.25 -9.59 29.03
CA THR A 506 37.38 -10.49 29.34
C THR A 506 37.51 -11.63 28.32
N GLY A 507 36.56 -11.75 27.39
CA GLY A 507 36.47 -12.86 26.45
C GLY A 507 35.77 -14.09 27.02
N LYS A 508 35.24 -14.02 28.24
CA LYS A 508 34.50 -15.13 28.87
C LYS A 508 33.08 -15.16 28.32
N LYS A 509 32.59 -16.35 27.97
CA LYS A 509 31.19 -16.53 27.56
C LYS A 509 30.24 -16.33 28.74
N VAL A 510 29.24 -15.49 28.55
CA VAL A 510 28.20 -15.17 29.52
C VAL A 510 26.85 -15.43 28.86
N LYS A 511 25.98 -16.14 29.58
CA LYS A 511 24.57 -16.31 29.21
C LYS A 511 23.74 -15.17 29.78
N LEU A 512 22.91 -14.54 28.97
CA LEU A 512 22.04 -13.46 29.42
C LEU A 512 21.05 -13.94 30.50
N SER A 513 20.59 -15.20 30.42
CA SER A 513 19.73 -15.80 31.45
C SER A 513 20.37 -15.90 32.83
N SER A 514 21.71 -15.79 32.94
CA SER A 514 22.38 -15.73 34.25
C SER A 514 22.01 -14.49 35.07
N TYR A 515 21.40 -13.49 34.44
CA TYR A 515 20.87 -12.29 35.08
C TYR A 515 19.38 -12.38 35.42
N ALA A 516 18.70 -13.50 35.12
CA ALA A 516 17.31 -13.72 35.52
C ALA A 516 17.13 -13.59 37.05
N GLY A 517 15.93 -13.21 37.48
CA GLY A 517 15.64 -12.78 38.84
C GLY A 517 15.84 -11.26 39.08
N ARG A 518 16.44 -10.55 38.13
CA ARG A 518 16.57 -9.08 38.11
C ARG A 518 15.82 -8.50 36.91
N VAL A 519 15.54 -7.19 36.97
CA VAL A 519 15.03 -6.45 35.80
C VAL A 519 16.22 -6.18 34.88
N ILE A 520 16.13 -6.56 33.61
CA ILE A 520 17.23 -6.37 32.65
C ILE A 520 16.81 -5.30 31.64
N LEU A 521 17.64 -4.28 31.50
CA LEU A 521 17.53 -3.24 30.49
C LEU A 521 18.59 -3.52 29.42
N LEU A 522 18.16 -4.01 28.27
CA LEU A 522 19.05 -4.43 27.19
C LEU A 522 19.06 -3.40 26.07
N GLU A 523 20.24 -2.89 25.75
CA GLU A 523 20.49 -1.91 24.70
C GLU A 523 21.28 -2.57 23.55
N PRO A 524 20.65 -2.81 22.38
CA PRO A 524 21.36 -3.18 21.16
C PRO A 524 22.13 -1.98 20.65
N ILE A 525 23.42 -2.14 20.39
CA ILE A 525 24.32 -1.05 20.01
C ILE A 525 24.98 -1.30 18.67
N GLY A 526 24.92 -0.28 17.82
CA GLY A 526 25.88 -0.07 16.75
C GLY A 526 26.84 1.04 17.16
N MET A 527 28.15 0.75 17.15
CA MET A 527 29.17 1.71 17.61
C MET A 527 29.22 2.99 16.75
N SER A 528 28.70 2.93 15.52
CA SER A 528 28.54 4.08 14.61
C SER A 528 27.23 4.87 14.80
N CYS A 529 26.34 4.46 15.72
CA CYS A 529 25.03 5.07 15.92
C CYS A 529 25.09 6.31 16.83
N PRO A 530 24.69 7.51 16.34
CA PRO A 530 24.68 8.74 17.16
C PRO A 530 23.81 8.65 18.42
N ALA A 531 22.65 7.97 18.32
CA ALA A 531 21.73 7.82 19.44
C ALA A 531 22.27 6.86 20.52
N CYS A 532 22.86 5.72 20.13
CA CYS A 532 23.53 4.82 21.08
C CYS A 532 24.65 5.53 21.84
N GLN A 533 25.45 6.33 21.12
CA GLN A 533 26.50 7.13 21.75
C GLN A 533 25.92 8.20 22.69
N ALA A 534 24.77 8.78 22.38
CA ALA A 534 24.09 9.70 23.30
C ALA A 534 23.61 9.00 24.58
N PHE A 535 22.90 7.86 24.45
CA PHE A 535 22.35 7.12 25.59
C PHE A 535 23.41 6.61 26.57
N VAL A 536 24.60 6.22 26.08
CA VAL A 536 25.69 5.78 26.95
C VAL A 536 26.46 6.95 27.61
N GLY A 537 26.23 8.21 27.21
CA GLY A 537 26.84 9.38 27.84
C GLY A 537 27.67 10.30 26.93
N GLY A 538 27.43 10.25 25.62
CA GLY A 538 28.12 11.06 24.62
C GLY A 538 27.99 12.57 24.81
N GLU A 539 26.93 13.04 25.48
CA GLU A 539 26.79 14.45 25.88
C GLU A 539 27.97 14.94 26.75
N LYS A 540 28.46 14.08 27.67
CA LYS A 540 29.54 14.43 28.60
C LYS A 540 30.92 14.04 28.09
N LYS A 541 31.02 12.94 27.35
CA LYS A 541 32.30 12.32 26.95
C LYS A 541 32.69 12.61 25.51
N GLY A 542 31.79 13.20 24.72
CA GLY A 542 31.95 13.30 23.28
C GLY A 542 31.79 11.93 22.60
N GLY A 543 31.73 11.93 21.27
CA GLY A 543 31.64 10.69 20.52
C GLY A 543 33.00 10.03 20.30
N ILE A 544 32.95 8.75 19.92
CA ILE A 544 34.11 7.93 19.56
C ILE A 544 34.01 7.49 18.09
N ASN A 545 35.15 7.18 17.46
CA ASN A 545 35.25 6.70 16.08
C ASN A 545 34.69 7.68 15.03
N GLY A 546 34.84 8.98 15.26
CA GLY A 546 34.41 10.02 14.32
C GLY A 546 32.89 10.25 14.28
N VAL A 547 32.13 9.67 15.22
CA VAL A 547 30.68 9.86 15.32
C VAL A 547 30.40 11.06 16.21
N THR A 548 29.50 11.95 15.78
CA THR A 548 28.94 12.99 16.65
C THR A 548 27.72 12.43 17.37
N PRO A 549 27.68 12.41 18.72
CA PRO A 549 26.51 11.94 19.47
C PRO A 549 25.27 12.77 19.14
N GLN A 550 24.09 12.16 19.22
CA GLN A 550 22.83 12.85 18.94
C GLN A 550 22.60 14.01 19.93
N GLY A 551 22.43 15.22 19.38
CA GLY A 551 22.17 16.43 20.17
C GLY A 551 20.83 16.39 20.91
N GLY A 552 20.78 17.01 22.09
CA GLY A 552 19.56 17.14 22.90
C GLY A 552 19.07 15.83 23.54
N THR A 553 19.89 14.77 23.54
CA THR A 553 19.58 13.47 24.15
C THR A 553 20.55 13.22 25.30
N SER A 554 20.03 13.09 26.53
CA SER A 554 20.83 12.80 27.73
C SER A 554 21.16 11.31 27.85
N SER A 555 22.02 10.95 28.80
CA SER A 555 22.32 9.54 29.06
C SER A 555 21.12 8.80 29.64
N LEU A 556 21.10 7.48 29.45
CA LEU A 556 20.10 6.59 30.02
C LEU A 556 20.00 6.74 31.55
N GLU A 557 21.14 6.90 32.21
CA GLU A 557 21.20 7.12 33.66
C GLU A 557 20.41 8.35 34.08
N SER A 558 20.47 9.44 33.32
CA SER A 558 19.69 10.64 33.58
C SER A 558 18.19 10.39 33.45
N TYR A 559 17.77 9.63 32.44
CA TYR A 559 16.35 9.28 32.26
C TYR A 559 15.84 8.33 33.35
N LEU A 560 16.62 7.35 33.77
CA LEU A 560 16.26 6.45 34.87
C LEU A 560 16.22 7.16 36.22
N ALA A 561 17.19 8.05 36.49
CA ALA A 561 17.19 8.88 37.69
C ALA A 561 15.95 9.78 37.76
N ALA A 562 15.55 10.38 36.64
CA ALA A 562 14.31 11.16 36.54
C ALA A 562 13.05 10.30 36.80
N ALA A 563 13.10 9.00 36.50
CA ALA A 563 12.04 8.04 36.80
C ALA A 563 12.12 7.42 38.21
N GLY A 564 13.03 7.90 39.07
CA GLY A 564 13.20 7.45 40.45
C GLY A 564 13.96 6.12 40.59
N VAL A 565 14.72 5.70 39.57
CA VAL A 565 15.56 4.50 39.59
C VAL A 565 17.02 4.92 39.68
N SER A 566 17.71 4.49 40.74
CA SER A 566 19.15 4.77 40.89
C SER A 566 19.95 4.03 39.82
N PRO A 567 20.93 4.68 39.14
CA PRO A 567 21.86 4.00 38.24
C PRO A 567 22.65 2.86 38.91
N THR A 568 22.78 2.89 40.24
CA THR A 568 23.49 1.88 41.04
C THR A 568 22.55 0.82 41.65
N ASP A 569 21.26 0.81 41.30
CA ASP A 569 20.32 -0.18 41.82
C ASP A 569 20.64 -1.58 41.26
N THR A 570 21.17 -2.46 42.09
CA THR A 570 21.61 -3.81 41.69
C THR A 570 20.46 -4.74 41.30
N ARG A 571 19.20 -4.33 41.53
CA ARG A 571 18.00 -5.05 41.05
C ARG A 571 17.73 -4.81 39.57
N VAL A 572 18.35 -3.79 38.97
CA VAL A 572 18.34 -3.52 37.53
C VAL A 572 19.71 -3.83 36.95
N VAL A 573 19.76 -4.60 35.86
CA VAL A 573 21.00 -4.90 35.12
C VAL A 573 20.95 -4.17 33.79
N HIS A 574 21.93 -3.31 33.52
CA HIS A 574 22.09 -2.64 32.22
C HIS A 574 23.00 -3.48 31.34
N VAL A 575 22.45 -4.00 30.26
CA VAL A 575 23.17 -4.84 29.30
C VAL A 575 23.35 -4.06 28.01
N GLN A 576 24.60 -3.76 27.66
CA GLN A 576 24.96 -3.26 26.34
C GLN A 576 25.36 -4.42 25.45
N LEU A 577 24.61 -4.61 24.38
CA LEU A 577 24.83 -5.66 23.40
C LEU A 577 25.45 -5.00 22.16
N LEU A 578 26.79 -5.02 22.07
CA LEU A 578 27.51 -4.45 20.92
C LEU A 578 27.34 -5.38 19.71
N LEU A 579 26.45 -5.04 18.80
CA LEU A 579 26.12 -5.88 17.64
C LEU A 579 26.93 -5.47 16.40
N TYR A 580 27.21 -4.18 16.24
CA TYR A 580 27.93 -3.64 15.10
C TYR A 580 29.12 -2.82 15.56
N GLY A 581 30.30 -3.14 15.02
CA GLY A 581 31.52 -2.35 15.18
C GLY A 581 31.45 -0.99 14.45
N PRO A 582 32.53 -0.19 14.50
CA PRO A 582 32.57 1.15 13.91
C PRO A 582 32.28 1.17 12.40
N ASN A 583 32.68 0.11 11.69
CA ASN A 583 32.50 -0.05 10.24
C ASN A 583 31.26 -0.90 9.87
N LEU A 584 30.29 -1.06 10.78
CA LEU A 584 29.11 -1.93 10.61
C LEU A 584 29.43 -3.43 10.39
N GLY A 585 30.65 -3.87 10.74
CA GLY A 585 31.05 -5.28 10.81
C GLY A 585 30.88 -5.88 12.20
N VAL A 586 31.34 -7.12 12.39
CA VAL A 586 31.41 -7.76 13.72
C VAL A 586 32.35 -6.95 14.63
N PRO A 587 31.91 -6.52 15.81
CA PRO A 587 32.77 -5.81 16.74
C PRO A 587 33.84 -6.73 17.31
N THR A 588 35.08 -6.22 17.39
CA THR A 588 36.19 -6.92 18.02
C THR A 588 36.21 -6.68 19.53
N LEU A 589 36.86 -7.57 20.28
CA LEU A 589 37.02 -7.39 21.74
C LEU A 589 37.78 -6.10 22.08
N ALA A 590 38.77 -5.72 21.26
CA ALA A 590 39.53 -4.48 21.45
C ALA A 590 38.65 -3.24 21.25
N GLU A 591 37.78 -3.24 20.22
CA GLU A 591 36.80 -2.16 20.00
C GLU A 591 35.79 -2.07 21.15
N ALA A 592 35.31 -3.22 21.65
CA ALA A 592 34.42 -3.27 22.80
C ALA A 592 35.07 -2.72 24.08
N GLN A 593 36.35 -3.05 24.32
CA GLN A 593 37.12 -2.50 25.44
C GLN A 593 37.37 -0.98 25.29
N ALA A 594 37.61 -0.50 24.07
CA ALA A 594 37.73 0.92 23.79
C ALA A 594 36.41 1.67 24.03
N TRP A 595 35.27 1.10 23.61
CA TRP A 595 33.94 1.64 23.88
C TRP A 595 33.67 1.76 25.39
N ALA A 596 33.88 0.68 26.14
CA ALA A 596 33.70 0.64 27.59
C ALA A 596 34.59 1.67 28.29
N LYS A 597 35.86 1.79 27.88
CA LYS A 597 36.81 2.75 28.45
C LYS A 597 36.41 4.19 28.17
N HIS A 598 35.95 4.51 26.96
CA HIS A 598 35.59 5.88 26.56
C HIS A 598 34.35 6.40 27.29
N PHE A 599 33.32 5.58 27.41
CA PHE A 599 32.07 5.96 28.07
C PHE A 599 32.01 5.61 29.56
N ASP A 600 33.12 5.09 30.13
CA ASP A 600 33.20 4.60 31.51
C ASP A 600 32.13 3.54 31.87
N PHE A 601 31.65 2.77 30.89
CA PHE A 601 30.60 1.75 31.05
C PHE A 601 31.19 0.38 31.44
N GLY A 602 30.49 -0.36 32.32
CA GLY A 602 30.95 -1.67 32.81
C GLY A 602 31.80 -1.59 34.08
N ARG A 603 31.78 -0.45 34.78
CA ARG A 603 32.47 -0.27 36.07
C ARG A 603 31.60 -0.65 37.26
N ARG A 604 30.27 -0.58 37.10
CA ARG A 604 29.32 -0.94 38.15
C ARG A 604 28.98 -2.42 38.09
N SER A 605 28.66 -3.02 39.23
CA SER A 605 28.34 -4.45 39.33
C SER A 605 27.05 -4.85 38.61
N ASN A 606 26.25 -3.87 38.20
CA ASN A 606 25.01 -4.04 37.45
C ASN A 606 25.11 -3.65 35.97
N GLU A 607 26.30 -3.30 35.47
CA GLU A 607 26.56 -3.02 34.07
C GLU A 607 27.27 -4.19 33.41
N VAL A 608 26.77 -4.61 32.26
CA VAL A 608 27.26 -5.77 31.52
C VAL A 608 27.40 -5.38 30.06
N LEU A 609 28.54 -5.68 29.47
CA LEU A 609 28.78 -5.47 28.05
C LEU A 609 29.08 -6.81 27.38
N LEU A 610 28.29 -7.13 26.36
CA LEU A 610 28.39 -8.35 25.57
C LEU A 610 28.77 -8.02 24.12
N VAL A 611 29.77 -8.72 23.61
CA VAL A 611 30.31 -8.52 22.26
C VAL A 611 29.60 -9.49 21.30
N GLY A 612 28.87 -8.93 20.34
CA GLY A 612 28.18 -9.66 19.29
C GLY A 612 29.15 -10.35 18.33
N ASP A 613 28.68 -11.44 17.71
CA ASP A 613 29.42 -12.17 16.70
C ASP A 613 28.66 -12.19 15.36
N GLN A 614 29.20 -12.89 14.35
CA GLN A 614 28.66 -12.96 13.00
C GLN A 614 27.17 -13.35 12.93
N ARG A 615 26.63 -14.07 13.93
CA ARG A 615 25.20 -14.45 13.97
C ARG A 615 24.27 -13.24 14.01
N TYR A 616 24.76 -12.12 14.53
CA TYR A 616 23.99 -10.89 14.72
C TYR A 616 24.29 -9.81 13.66
N ILE A 617 25.00 -10.14 12.59
CA ILE A 617 25.17 -9.23 11.44
C ILE A 617 24.07 -9.55 10.43
N ASN A 618 22.90 -8.96 10.62
CA ASN A 618 21.72 -9.14 9.77
C ASN A 618 20.73 -7.98 9.95
N GLN A 619 19.75 -7.87 9.04
CA GLN A 619 18.82 -6.75 9.07
C GLN A 619 18.01 -6.66 10.38
N HIS A 620 17.60 -7.79 10.98
CA HIS A 620 16.77 -7.78 12.19
C HIS A 620 17.48 -7.19 13.41
N SER A 621 18.75 -7.51 13.62
CA SER A 621 19.54 -6.90 14.70
C SER A 621 19.89 -5.43 14.41
N TYR A 622 20.08 -5.08 13.14
CA TYR A 622 20.31 -3.68 12.73
C TYR A 622 19.08 -2.81 13.00
N ASP A 623 17.89 -3.30 12.65
CA ASP A 623 16.62 -2.59 12.80
C ASP A 623 16.23 -2.34 14.27
N MET A 624 16.85 -3.06 15.22
CA MET A 624 16.69 -2.82 16.66
C MET A 624 17.58 -1.68 17.20
N ILE A 625 18.42 -1.07 16.36
CA ILE A 625 19.30 0.02 16.75
C ILE A 625 18.72 1.33 16.21
N PRO A 626 18.56 2.40 17.01
CA PRO A 626 18.84 2.51 18.45
C PRO A 626 17.64 2.12 19.32
N GLY A 627 17.84 2.00 20.64
CA GLY A 627 16.75 1.89 21.62
C GLY A 627 16.97 0.79 22.65
N MET A 628 15.92 0.39 23.37
CA MET A 628 16.06 -0.49 24.53
C MET A 628 14.92 -1.51 24.67
N GLN A 629 15.26 -2.66 25.24
CA GLN A 629 14.34 -3.71 25.64
C GLN A 629 14.31 -3.84 27.16
N LEU A 630 13.13 -4.07 27.71
CA LEU A 630 12.92 -4.32 29.13
C LEU A 630 12.50 -5.77 29.33
N ILE A 631 13.29 -6.50 30.08
CA ILE A 631 13.05 -7.91 30.43
C ILE A 631 12.80 -7.98 31.92
N ASP A 632 11.75 -8.69 32.33
CA ASP A 632 11.38 -8.82 33.73
C ASP A 632 12.21 -9.87 34.50
N LYS A 633 11.92 -10.03 35.79
CA LYS A 633 12.60 -10.97 36.68
C LYS A 633 12.40 -12.44 36.26
N ASN A 634 11.36 -12.74 35.47
CA ASN A 634 11.08 -14.08 34.95
C ASN A 634 11.71 -14.32 33.58
N PHE A 635 12.61 -13.41 33.15
CA PHE A 635 13.27 -13.46 31.86
C PHE A 635 12.29 -13.34 30.68
N VAL A 636 11.16 -12.64 30.86
CA VAL A 636 10.16 -12.37 29.83
C VAL A 636 10.38 -10.96 29.27
N LEU A 637 10.36 -10.80 27.95
CA LEU A 637 10.37 -9.48 27.32
C LEU A 637 9.05 -8.77 27.62
N VAL A 638 9.08 -7.66 28.34
CA VAL A 638 7.85 -6.94 28.73
C VAL A 638 7.67 -5.61 28.01
N CYS A 639 8.75 -5.01 27.51
CA CYS A 639 8.67 -3.80 26.69
C CYS A 639 9.77 -3.80 25.64
N ASP A 640 9.46 -3.36 24.42
CA ASP A 640 10.40 -3.27 23.32
C ASP A 640 10.32 -1.88 22.67
N ALA A 641 11.28 -1.03 23.06
CA ALA A 641 11.45 0.32 22.55
C ALA A 641 12.69 0.42 21.64
N THR A 642 13.00 -0.63 20.89
CA THR A 642 14.12 -0.69 19.95
C THR A 642 13.74 -0.30 18.52
N GLY A 643 14.71 0.23 17.79
CA GLY A 643 14.59 0.64 16.40
C GLY A 643 14.04 2.05 16.18
N HIS A 644 14.07 2.49 14.92
CA HIS A 644 13.54 3.80 14.51
C HIS A 644 12.01 3.91 14.60
N ASN A 645 11.30 2.78 14.66
CA ASN A 645 9.85 2.69 14.84
C ASN A 645 9.52 1.74 15.99
N PRO A 646 9.82 2.14 17.24
CA PRO A 646 9.69 1.25 18.40
C PRO A 646 8.23 0.88 18.66
N ARG A 647 7.98 -0.36 19.10
CA ARG A 647 6.62 -0.85 19.42
C ARG A 647 6.04 -0.17 20.66
N SER A 648 6.91 0.20 21.58
CA SER A 648 6.59 0.93 22.80
C SER A 648 7.39 2.22 22.89
N SER A 649 6.80 3.27 23.44
CA SER A 649 7.51 4.52 23.69
C SER A 649 8.64 4.33 24.72
N LEU A 650 9.88 4.67 24.37
CA LEU A 650 11.01 4.61 25.32
C LEU A 650 10.72 5.45 26.58
N PHE A 651 10.30 6.70 26.38
CA PHE A 651 10.06 7.65 27.47
C PHE A 651 8.67 7.53 28.09
N GLY A 652 7.65 7.16 27.29
CA GLY A 652 6.26 7.08 27.75
C GLY A 652 5.89 5.74 28.40
N GLU A 653 6.57 4.65 28.03
CA GLU A 653 6.23 3.30 28.48
C GLU A 653 7.41 2.58 29.14
N LEU A 654 8.57 2.49 28.47
CA LEU A 654 9.66 1.66 28.94
C LEU A 654 10.27 2.19 30.25
N ILE A 655 10.73 3.44 30.25
CA ILE A 655 11.37 4.06 31.42
C ILE A 655 10.42 4.07 32.64
N PRO A 656 9.14 4.47 32.53
CA PRO A 656 8.19 4.34 33.64
C PRO A 656 7.93 2.90 34.10
N SER A 657 8.06 1.92 33.21
CA SER A 657 7.83 0.50 33.56
C SER A 657 8.97 -0.11 34.36
N VAL A 658 10.20 0.42 34.26
CA VAL A 658 11.34 -0.03 35.07
C VAL A 658 11.01 0.13 36.55
N SER A 659 10.54 1.31 36.97
CA SER A 659 10.18 1.58 38.37
C SER A 659 9.00 0.72 38.84
N LYS A 660 8.04 0.41 37.96
CA LYS A 660 6.91 -0.48 38.27
C LYS A 660 7.35 -1.93 38.54
N LEU A 661 8.33 -2.44 37.81
CA LEU A 661 8.85 -3.81 38.00
C LEU A 661 9.75 -3.95 39.25
N LEU A 662 10.20 -2.82 39.80
CA LEU A 662 11.01 -2.75 41.02
C LEU A 662 10.18 -2.62 42.31
N ARG A 663 8.91 -2.22 42.19
CA ARG A 663 7.91 -2.30 43.26
C ARG A 663 7.42 -3.74 43.38
#